data_AF-W5M2W0-F1
#
_entry.id   AF-W5M2W0-F1
#
_cell.length_a   1.000
_cell.length_b   1.000
_cell.length_c   1.000
_cell.angle_alpha   90.00
_cell.angle_beta   90.00
_cell.angle_gamma   90.00
#
_symmetry.space_group_name_H-M   'P 1'
#
loop_
_entity.id
_entity.type
_entity.pdbx_description
1 polymer ?
#
loop_
_entity_poly.entity_id
_entity_poly.type
_entity_poly.pdbx_seq_one_letter_code
_entity_poly.pdbx_strand_id
1 'polypeptide(L)'
;MAKRSTLFIRIVEGKNLPVKDITGSSDPYCVVRIDNEAIIRTATIWKTLSPFWGEEYNVHLPPSFHTVSFHVLDEDSLSRDDVIGKVSITKEALAAKPQGLDGWVSLTEIDPDEEVQGEIHLQIAVLGDQGARKLHCQVFEARDLARKDRNGASDPFVRVRYNGKTHESTVVKKSCYPRWNESFEFDLDEASADTPLSVEVWDWDLVSKNDFLGKVLFNINRLQSAEQVEGWFRLSPDKPKHSQYEGTLGSLRLQLRLRDETVLPSSHYQPLTELMCQSVGTNLNGNRSDLIMLIDETTTAEGRQEVATNLVKLFLGQGLALEFLDVLFTLELEKTSEPNTLFRSNSLASKSMESFLKVAGMQYLHRVLGPTVNRVFEEKKYVELDPNKVELKEAGCTGLHRLQTEADVIQQSTTHLQSYLTELLHAIMLSASHCPPALRHAFRQLYQRVQAHFPEKEYRKVKFIAVTSFLCLRFFSPAIMSPKLFHLREKHPDARTSRTLLLLAKAVQNIGNLDTLACRSKEPWMVPLQPAIQQGISQLKDFITQLVSCEEGDDPDLQHSLSLQSSFILKEGFLFLHKTKDKSMLIASPFKKYYVSLARDTLSYTRTQNSKKISFITLQKIRAVEKVEEKSFGSSNVMQIISSEDNGQLETLYLMCKSVNELNQWLSALRKACIHNTETMSSYHPGIYKGDKWSCCHQKDKTAVGCDKTRHGVTLQEWNDPLDPDLESQLIFRHLMSVQQAMREKHHERIQQEKSNDQGSTSELEKQDVATRLFKVLQDLQEAHAAVERAEQSKNKNFLLELQT
;
A
#
# COMPACT_ATOMS: atom_id res chain seq x y z
N MET A 1 11.62 6.65 18.17
CA MET A 1 12.02 5.39 17.50
C MET A 1 10.76 4.68 17.07
N ALA A 2 10.70 4.25 15.83
CA ALA A 2 9.55 3.58 15.24
C ALA A 2 9.98 2.19 14.75
N LYS A 3 9.21 1.15 15.07
CA LYS A 3 9.38 -0.19 14.49
C LYS A 3 8.39 -0.36 13.36
N ARG A 4 8.88 -0.71 12.17
CA ARG A 4 8.06 -0.95 10.99
C ARG A 4 8.32 -2.34 10.46
N SER A 5 7.29 -3.18 10.43
CA SER A 5 7.33 -4.44 9.73
C SER A 5 6.80 -4.22 8.32
N THR A 6 7.57 -4.59 7.31
CA THR A 6 7.14 -4.56 5.90
C THR A 6 7.25 -5.97 5.34
N LEU A 7 6.18 -6.45 4.72
CA LEU A 7 6.14 -7.73 4.03
C LEU A 7 6.08 -7.49 2.53
N PHE A 8 7.13 -7.93 1.83
CA PHE A 8 7.09 -8.10 0.39
C PHE A 8 6.33 -9.39 0.09
N ILE A 9 5.35 -9.30 -0.81
CA ILE A 9 4.49 -10.38 -1.24
C ILE A 9 4.49 -10.43 -2.76
N ARG A 10 4.88 -11.55 -3.33
CA ARG A 10 4.72 -11.85 -4.75
C ARG A 10 3.93 -13.13 -4.93
N ILE A 11 2.80 -13.00 -5.61
CA ILE A 11 1.89 -14.09 -5.95
C ILE A 11 2.19 -14.45 -7.40
N VAL A 12 2.95 -15.53 -7.62
CA VAL A 12 3.49 -15.85 -8.94
C VAL A 12 2.44 -16.56 -9.78
N GLU A 13 2.11 -17.79 -9.40
CA GLU A 13 1.25 -18.68 -10.18
C GLU A 13 0.59 -19.75 -9.31
N GLY A 14 -0.56 -20.26 -9.77
CA GLY A 14 -1.21 -21.45 -9.27
C GLY A 14 -1.01 -22.61 -10.24
N LYS A 15 -1.05 -23.84 -9.74
CA LYS A 15 -1.07 -25.04 -10.59
C LYS A 15 -2.01 -26.10 -10.03
N ASN A 16 -2.56 -26.90 -10.93
CA ASN A 16 -3.43 -28.04 -10.62
C ASN A 16 -4.63 -27.65 -9.73
N LEU A 17 -5.21 -26.46 -9.97
CA LEU A 17 -6.42 -26.05 -9.26
C LEU A 17 -7.61 -26.94 -9.68
N PRO A 18 -8.56 -27.23 -8.79
CA PRO A 18 -9.76 -27.99 -9.11
C PRO A 18 -10.68 -27.20 -10.04
N VAL A 19 -11.34 -27.92 -10.94
CA VAL A 19 -12.43 -27.40 -11.77
C VAL A 19 -13.60 -27.02 -10.87
N LYS A 20 -14.10 -25.80 -11.03
CA LYS A 20 -15.25 -25.27 -10.30
C LYS A 20 -16.39 -24.86 -11.23
N ASP A 21 -16.07 -24.40 -12.44
CA ASP A 21 -17.04 -24.10 -13.48
C ASP A 21 -17.60 -25.34 -14.17
N ILE A 22 -18.86 -25.25 -14.58
CA ILE A 22 -19.54 -26.21 -15.47
C ILE A 22 -18.79 -26.34 -16.82
N THR A 23 -18.02 -25.34 -17.22
CA THR A 23 -17.23 -25.35 -18.47
C THR A 23 -15.97 -26.20 -18.42
N GLY A 24 -15.66 -26.85 -17.28
CA GLY A 24 -14.45 -27.66 -17.15
C GLY A 24 -13.20 -26.85 -16.80
N SER A 25 -13.37 -25.63 -16.30
CA SER A 25 -12.32 -24.70 -15.92
C SER A 25 -12.59 -24.07 -14.54
N SER A 26 -11.76 -23.09 -14.18
CA SER A 26 -12.02 -22.15 -13.08
C SER A 26 -11.55 -20.76 -13.56
N ASP A 27 -12.05 -19.72 -12.94
CA ASP A 27 -11.69 -18.31 -13.05
C ASP A 27 -10.94 -17.84 -11.76
N PRO A 28 -9.74 -18.38 -11.47
CA PRO A 28 -9.10 -18.19 -10.18
C PRO A 28 -8.54 -16.78 -9.95
N TYR A 29 -8.71 -16.30 -8.72
CA TYR A 29 -8.03 -15.14 -8.17
C TYR A 29 -7.56 -15.41 -6.73
N CYS A 30 -6.59 -14.64 -6.25
CA CYS A 30 -6.03 -14.77 -4.91
C CYS A 30 -6.37 -13.55 -4.05
N VAL A 31 -6.80 -13.79 -2.82
CA VAL A 31 -7.00 -12.78 -1.77
C VAL A 31 -5.97 -12.99 -0.68
N VAL A 32 -5.16 -11.96 -0.41
CA VAL A 32 -4.25 -11.97 0.75
C VAL A 32 -4.97 -11.35 1.93
N ARG A 33 -4.99 -12.07 3.04
CA ARG A 33 -5.46 -11.59 4.33
C ARG A 33 -4.30 -11.51 5.31
N ILE A 34 -4.24 -10.43 6.07
CA ILE A 34 -3.39 -10.32 7.25
C ILE A 34 -4.28 -10.55 8.44
N ASP A 35 -4.01 -11.62 9.18
CA ASP A 35 -4.91 -12.22 10.14
C ASP A 35 -6.27 -12.51 9.46
N ASN A 36 -7.26 -11.60 9.55
CA ASN A 36 -8.56 -11.73 8.86
C ASN A 36 -8.91 -10.56 7.93
N GLU A 37 -8.08 -9.53 7.83
CA GLU A 37 -8.36 -8.39 6.96
C GLU A 37 -7.85 -8.65 5.55
N ALA A 38 -8.76 -8.68 4.57
CA ALA A 38 -8.40 -8.77 3.16
C ALA A 38 -7.76 -7.46 2.69
N ILE A 39 -6.46 -7.50 2.47
CA ILE A 39 -5.66 -6.32 2.09
C ILE A 39 -5.37 -6.26 0.59
N ILE A 40 -5.34 -7.42 -0.08
CA ILE A 40 -4.96 -7.54 -1.49
C ILE A 40 -5.91 -8.53 -2.15
N ARG A 41 -6.31 -8.20 -3.38
CA ARG A 41 -6.98 -9.12 -4.31
C ARG A 41 -6.29 -9.02 -5.66
N THR A 42 -5.87 -10.14 -6.23
CA THR A 42 -5.26 -10.18 -7.56
C THR A 42 -6.28 -9.99 -8.68
N ALA A 43 -5.80 -9.84 -9.91
CA ALA A 43 -6.60 -10.03 -11.10
C ALA A 43 -7.12 -11.48 -11.18
N THR A 44 -8.27 -11.62 -11.82
CA THR A 44 -8.88 -12.91 -12.11
C THR A 44 -8.35 -13.40 -13.44
N ILE A 45 -7.84 -14.63 -13.46
CA ILE A 45 -7.39 -15.26 -14.69
C ILE A 45 -8.48 -16.21 -15.14
N TRP A 46 -9.12 -15.91 -16.26
CA TRP A 46 -10.31 -16.63 -16.71
C TRP A 46 -9.94 -17.96 -17.37
N LYS A 47 -10.77 -18.98 -17.13
CA LYS A 47 -10.77 -20.30 -17.79
C LYS A 47 -9.44 -21.03 -17.71
N THR A 48 -8.85 -21.11 -16.52
CA THR A 48 -7.58 -21.81 -16.31
C THR A 48 -7.50 -22.48 -14.94
N LEU A 49 -6.82 -23.63 -14.90
CA LEU A 49 -6.46 -24.33 -13.65
C LEU A 49 -5.00 -24.06 -13.24
N SER A 50 -4.27 -23.29 -14.05
CA SER A 50 -2.88 -22.89 -13.84
C SER A 50 -2.71 -21.40 -14.08
N PRO A 51 -3.28 -20.53 -13.23
CA PRO A 51 -3.21 -19.09 -13.41
C PRO A 51 -1.81 -18.54 -13.16
N PHE A 52 -1.38 -17.59 -13.99
CA PHE A 52 -0.21 -16.77 -13.74
C PHE A 52 -0.67 -15.35 -13.39
N TRP A 53 -0.42 -14.92 -12.15
CA TRP A 53 -0.75 -13.56 -11.70
C TRP A 53 0.47 -12.65 -11.82
N GLY A 54 1.63 -13.10 -11.30
CA GLY A 54 2.87 -12.34 -11.31
C GLY A 54 2.79 -11.00 -10.57
N GLU A 55 1.86 -10.85 -9.63
CA GLU A 55 1.61 -9.58 -8.94
C GLU A 55 2.48 -9.42 -7.69
N GLU A 56 2.99 -8.20 -7.48
CA GLU A 56 3.94 -7.85 -6.42
C GLU A 56 3.39 -6.72 -5.55
N TYR A 57 3.54 -6.87 -4.24
CA TYR A 57 3.01 -5.97 -3.23
C TYR A 57 4.02 -5.76 -2.11
N ASN A 58 4.10 -4.54 -1.61
CA ASN A 58 4.79 -4.22 -0.35
C ASN A 58 3.72 -3.75 0.64
N VAL A 59 3.58 -4.49 1.73
CA VAL A 59 2.55 -4.26 2.74
C VAL A 59 3.21 -3.89 4.05
N HIS A 60 2.78 -2.80 4.66
CA HIS A 60 3.18 -2.49 6.03
C HIS A 60 2.28 -3.27 6.98
N LEU A 61 2.92 -4.00 7.88
CA LEU A 61 2.24 -4.87 8.81
C LEU A 61 2.28 -4.26 10.21
N PRO A 62 1.20 -4.41 10.99
CA PRO A 62 1.23 -4.06 12.39
C PRO A 62 2.30 -4.87 13.11
N PRO A 63 3.06 -4.31 14.09
CA PRO A 63 4.05 -5.10 14.84
C PRO A 63 3.45 -6.36 15.50
N SER A 64 2.14 -6.35 15.75
CA SER A 64 1.34 -7.43 16.32
C SER A 64 0.65 -8.33 15.29
N PHE A 65 0.94 -8.24 13.99
CA PHE A 65 0.38 -9.21 13.02
C PHE A 65 0.89 -10.61 13.32
N HIS A 66 0.14 -11.63 12.93
CA HIS A 66 0.50 -12.99 13.29
C HIS A 66 0.52 -13.96 12.12
N THR A 67 -0.42 -13.84 11.19
CA THR A 67 -0.53 -14.78 10.09
C THR A 67 -0.86 -14.04 8.81
N VAL A 68 -0.19 -14.44 7.74
CA VAL A 68 -0.52 -14.01 6.38
C VAL A 68 -1.14 -15.22 5.69
N SER A 69 -2.37 -15.05 5.22
CA SER A 69 -3.10 -16.12 4.55
C SER A 69 -3.48 -15.75 3.12
N PHE A 70 -3.31 -16.71 2.21
CA PHE A 70 -3.56 -16.59 0.78
C PHE A 70 -4.74 -17.48 0.44
N HIS A 71 -5.86 -16.87 0.10
CA HIS A 71 -7.09 -17.57 -0.26
C HIS A 71 -7.22 -17.57 -1.78
N VAL A 72 -7.32 -18.74 -2.38
CA VAL A 72 -7.64 -18.88 -3.81
C VAL A 72 -9.14 -19.09 -3.93
N LEU A 73 -9.77 -18.26 -4.73
CA LEU A 73 -11.21 -18.31 -5.00
C LEU A 73 -11.45 -18.34 -6.49
N ASP A 74 -12.62 -18.83 -6.86
CA ASP A 74 -13.14 -18.86 -8.21
C ASP A 74 -14.16 -17.72 -8.41
N GLU A 75 -13.96 -16.84 -9.40
CA GLU A 75 -14.88 -15.71 -9.61
C GLU A 75 -16.16 -16.12 -10.34
N ASP A 76 -17.29 -16.03 -9.65
CA ASP A 76 -18.59 -16.37 -10.20
C ASP A 76 -19.37 -15.12 -10.62
N SER A 77 -19.94 -15.14 -11.82
CA SER A 77 -20.72 -13.99 -12.33
C SER A 77 -22.10 -13.84 -11.69
N LEU A 78 -22.65 -14.91 -11.09
CA LEU A 78 -24.06 -14.98 -10.64
C LEU A 78 -24.22 -15.55 -9.21
N SER A 79 -23.17 -16.09 -8.61
CA SER A 79 -23.13 -16.70 -7.28
C SER A 79 -22.05 -16.06 -6.41
N ARG A 80 -21.94 -16.52 -5.15
CA ARG A 80 -20.78 -16.19 -4.33
C ARG A 80 -19.60 -17.03 -4.82
N ASP A 81 -18.48 -16.38 -5.02
CA ASP A 81 -17.20 -16.99 -5.41
C ASP A 81 -16.85 -18.22 -4.59
N ASP A 82 -16.58 -19.33 -5.28
CA ASP A 82 -16.23 -20.60 -4.67
C ASP A 82 -14.81 -20.58 -4.11
N VAL A 83 -14.66 -21.01 -2.86
CA VAL A 83 -13.33 -21.14 -2.26
C VAL A 83 -12.65 -22.41 -2.80
N ILE A 84 -11.45 -22.24 -3.36
CA ILE A 84 -10.61 -23.33 -3.83
C ILE A 84 -9.73 -23.85 -2.70
N GLY A 85 -9.07 -22.97 -1.95
CA GLY A 85 -8.22 -23.36 -0.83
C GLY A 85 -7.41 -22.20 -0.25
N LYS A 86 -6.60 -22.49 0.76
CA LYS A 86 -5.83 -21.52 1.53
C LYS A 86 -4.39 -21.95 1.75
N VAL A 87 -3.49 -20.96 1.89
CA VAL A 87 -2.16 -21.13 2.47
C VAL A 87 -2.03 -20.15 3.62
N SER A 88 -1.67 -20.61 4.82
CA SER A 88 -1.39 -19.75 5.98
C SER A 88 0.08 -19.84 6.38
N ILE A 89 0.72 -18.69 6.58
CA ILE A 89 2.11 -18.60 7.02
C ILE A 89 2.18 -17.66 8.23
N THR A 90 2.75 -18.13 9.33
CA THR A 90 2.87 -17.34 10.55
C THR A 90 4.05 -16.37 10.49
N LYS A 91 4.00 -15.33 11.33
CA LYS A 91 5.09 -14.36 11.48
C LYS A 91 6.40 -15.04 11.87
N GLU A 92 6.35 -16.04 12.76
CA GLU A 92 7.54 -16.77 13.21
C GLU A 92 8.18 -17.55 12.07
N ALA A 93 7.36 -18.17 11.20
CA ALA A 93 7.84 -18.89 10.03
C ALA A 93 8.50 -17.95 8.99
N LEU A 94 7.96 -16.72 8.84
CA LEU A 94 8.59 -15.69 8.01
C LEU A 94 9.89 -15.16 8.63
N ALA A 95 9.89 -14.90 9.94
CA ALA A 95 11.05 -14.41 10.67
C ALA A 95 12.20 -15.44 10.72
N ALA A 96 11.89 -16.73 10.75
CA ALA A 96 12.87 -17.81 10.67
C ALA A 96 13.59 -17.91 9.31
N LYS A 97 13.10 -17.23 8.27
CA LYS A 97 13.70 -17.20 6.92
C LYS A 97 14.00 -15.75 6.48
N PRO A 98 15.10 -15.14 6.96
CA PRO A 98 15.42 -13.73 6.67
C PRO A 98 15.58 -13.42 5.17
N GLN A 99 16.05 -14.39 4.38
CA GLN A 99 16.21 -14.29 2.92
C GLN A 99 14.86 -14.17 2.18
N GLY A 100 13.77 -14.56 2.86
CA GLY A 100 12.44 -14.75 2.30
C GLY A 100 12.12 -16.22 2.03
N LEU A 101 10.84 -16.52 1.89
CA LEU A 101 10.31 -17.79 1.39
C LEU A 101 10.09 -17.64 -0.12
N ASP A 102 10.66 -18.52 -0.93
CA ASP A 102 10.40 -18.61 -2.38
C ASP A 102 10.17 -20.09 -2.73
N GLY A 103 8.97 -20.42 -3.18
CA GLY A 103 8.66 -21.78 -3.61
C GLY A 103 7.17 -22.10 -3.71
N TRP A 104 6.91 -23.38 -3.96
CA TRP A 104 5.57 -23.94 -4.03
C TRP A 104 5.05 -24.29 -2.63
N VAL A 105 3.81 -23.90 -2.36
CA VAL A 105 3.08 -24.23 -1.13
C VAL A 105 1.74 -24.84 -1.50
N SER A 106 1.42 -26.01 -0.94
CA SER A 106 0.17 -26.71 -1.21
C SER A 106 -1.02 -26.00 -0.57
N LEU A 107 -2.14 -25.95 -1.29
CA LEU A 107 -3.40 -25.42 -0.76
C LEU A 107 -4.02 -26.40 0.22
N THR A 108 -4.60 -25.88 1.30
CA THR A 108 -5.38 -26.62 2.29
C THR A 108 -6.86 -26.26 2.19
N GLU A 109 -7.74 -27.17 2.60
CA GLU A 109 -9.17 -26.87 2.76
C GLU A 109 -9.35 -25.75 3.78
N ILE A 110 -10.41 -24.96 3.62
CA ILE A 110 -10.77 -23.93 4.58
C ILE A 110 -11.88 -24.48 5.48
N ASP A 111 -11.55 -24.79 6.73
CA ASP A 111 -12.55 -25.07 7.75
C ASP A 111 -13.10 -23.73 8.29
N PRO A 112 -14.43 -23.47 8.23
CA PRO A 112 -15.03 -22.28 8.84
C PRO A 112 -14.69 -22.12 10.34
N ASP A 113 -14.40 -23.21 11.03
CA ASP A 113 -14.03 -23.24 12.46
C ASP A 113 -12.55 -22.91 12.71
N GLU A 114 -11.71 -22.82 11.66
CA GLU A 114 -10.28 -22.46 11.77
C GLU A 114 -10.02 -20.94 11.81
N GLU A 115 -10.97 -20.09 11.38
CA GLU A 115 -10.83 -18.62 11.44
C GLU A 115 -11.06 -18.10 12.86
N VAL A 116 -10.13 -18.40 13.77
CA VAL A 116 -10.10 -17.93 15.14
C VAL A 116 -9.40 -16.57 15.24
N GLN A 117 -10.03 -15.62 15.93
CA GLN A 117 -9.53 -14.26 16.14
C GLN A 117 -9.84 -13.79 17.56
N GLY A 118 -8.95 -12.98 18.11
CA GLY A 118 -9.15 -12.27 19.36
C GLY A 118 -8.31 -12.78 20.51
N GLU A 119 -8.37 -12.04 21.60
CA GLU A 119 -7.68 -12.35 22.86
C GLU A 119 -8.70 -12.36 23.99
N ILE A 120 -8.44 -13.20 24.99
CA ILE A 120 -9.25 -13.33 26.20
C ILE A 120 -8.40 -12.99 27.42
N HIS A 121 -8.93 -12.13 28.29
CA HIS A 121 -8.30 -11.73 29.54
C HIS A 121 -8.72 -12.68 30.65
N LEU A 122 -7.74 -13.42 31.20
CA LEU A 122 -7.96 -14.47 32.19
C LEU A 122 -7.05 -14.30 33.39
N GLN A 123 -7.53 -14.72 34.56
CA GLN A 123 -6.70 -14.99 35.73
C GLN A 123 -6.93 -16.43 36.17
N ILE A 124 -5.86 -17.17 36.41
CA ILE A 124 -5.88 -18.57 36.84
C ILE A 124 -5.03 -18.68 38.08
N ALA A 125 -5.60 -19.23 39.16
CA ALA A 125 -4.93 -19.42 40.43
C ALA A 125 -5.20 -20.82 40.98
N VAL A 126 -4.22 -21.37 41.70
CA VAL A 126 -4.42 -22.59 42.50
C VAL A 126 -4.60 -22.17 43.95
N LEU A 127 -5.77 -22.44 44.52
CA LEU A 127 -6.14 -22.06 45.88
C LEU A 127 -6.11 -23.28 46.81
N GLY A 128 -5.49 -23.14 47.99
CA GLY A 128 -5.54 -24.11 49.08
C GLY A 128 -4.18 -24.70 49.46
N ASP A 129 -3.87 -24.70 50.77
CA ASP A 129 -2.52 -24.99 51.28
C ASP A 129 -2.44 -26.31 52.09
N GLN A 130 -3.55 -26.79 52.68
CA GLN A 130 -3.57 -27.98 53.56
C GLN A 130 -4.85 -28.82 53.42
N GLY A 131 -5.27 -29.10 52.18
CA GLY A 131 -6.46 -29.93 51.89
C GLY A 131 -6.71 -30.09 50.38
N ALA A 132 -7.98 -30.27 49.99
CA ALA A 132 -8.38 -30.33 48.58
C ALA A 132 -8.05 -29.00 47.88
N ARG A 133 -7.04 -29.02 47.00
CA ARG A 133 -6.65 -27.85 46.21
C ARG A 133 -7.73 -27.56 45.17
N LYS A 134 -7.99 -26.30 44.89
CA LYS A 134 -8.96 -25.86 43.90
C LYS A 134 -8.28 -25.02 42.82
N LEU A 135 -8.69 -25.23 41.57
CA LEU A 135 -8.34 -24.38 40.44
C LEU A 135 -9.41 -23.30 40.30
N HIS A 136 -9.02 -22.04 40.45
CA HIS A 136 -9.86 -20.88 40.22
C HIS A 136 -9.51 -20.26 38.87
N CYS A 137 -10.50 -20.09 37.99
CA CYS A 137 -10.38 -19.44 36.69
C CYS A 137 -11.37 -18.28 36.61
N GLN A 138 -10.84 -17.06 36.54
CA GLN A 138 -11.62 -15.84 36.35
C GLN A 138 -11.51 -15.38 34.90
N VAL A 139 -12.66 -15.13 34.29
CA VAL A 139 -12.82 -14.68 32.91
C VAL A 139 -13.34 -13.24 32.93
N PHE A 140 -12.48 -12.28 32.57
CA PHE A 140 -12.84 -10.86 32.63
C PHE A 140 -13.55 -10.40 31.37
N GLU A 141 -12.83 -10.42 30.25
CA GLU A 141 -13.27 -9.85 28.98
C GLU A 141 -12.53 -10.49 27.79
N ALA A 142 -13.06 -10.32 26.58
CA ALA A 142 -12.34 -10.62 25.36
C ALA A 142 -12.38 -9.43 24.41
N ARG A 143 -11.46 -9.41 23.44
CA ARG A 143 -11.37 -8.35 22.43
C ARG A 143 -11.07 -8.92 21.06
N ASP A 144 -11.53 -8.20 20.04
CA ASP A 144 -11.27 -8.48 18.63
C ASP A 144 -11.72 -9.89 18.20
N LEU A 145 -12.83 -10.38 18.76
CA LEU A 145 -13.40 -11.69 18.40
C LEU A 145 -13.87 -11.74 16.94
N ALA A 146 -13.78 -12.93 16.33
CA ALA A 146 -14.28 -13.17 14.98
C ALA A 146 -15.79 -12.88 14.89
N ARG A 147 -16.22 -12.25 13.79
CA ARG A 147 -17.63 -11.94 13.49
C ARG A 147 -18.27 -13.13 12.79
N LYS A 148 -19.24 -13.78 13.43
CA LYS A 148 -19.91 -14.96 12.87
C LYS A 148 -21.35 -14.67 12.44
N ASP A 149 -21.99 -13.67 13.03
CA ASP A 149 -23.33 -13.25 12.63
C ASP A 149 -23.39 -12.37 11.37
N ARG A 150 -24.52 -12.47 10.66
CA ARG A 150 -24.92 -11.56 9.55
C ARG A 150 -25.04 -10.08 9.97
N ASN A 151 -25.14 -9.82 11.28
CA ASN A 151 -25.24 -8.47 11.83
C ASN A 151 -23.85 -7.79 12.01
N GLY A 152 -22.76 -8.49 11.72
CA GLY A 152 -21.39 -8.00 11.85
C GLY A 152 -20.85 -7.98 13.29
N ALA A 153 -21.39 -8.82 14.17
CA ALA A 153 -20.93 -9.08 15.53
C ALA A 153 -21.01 -10.59 15.84
N SER A 154 -20.90 -10.95 17.12
CA SER A 154 -21.16 -12.30 17.63
C SER A 154 -21.90 -12.15 18.98
N ASP A 155 -22.55 -13.20 19.44
CA ASP A 155 -23.16 -13.40 20.76
C ASP A 155 -22.26 -14.32 21.64
N PRO A 156 -21.05 -13.89 22.04
CA PRO A 156 -20.06 -14.79 22.65
C PRO A 156 -20.39 -15.25 24.08
N PHE A 157 -20.05 -16.50 24.38
CA PHE A 157 -19.96 -17.08 25.71
C PHE A 157 -18.69 -17.93 25.87
N VAL A 158 -18.28 -18.18 27.11
CA VAL A 158 -17.08 -18.93 27.44
C VAL A 158 -17.44 -20.27 28.05
N ARG A 159 -16.80 -21.33 27.59
CA ARG A 159 -16.87 -22.69 28.12
C ARG A 159 -15.53 -23.07 28.74
N VAL A 160 -15.51 -23.28 30.04
CA VAL A 160 -14.32 -23.70 30.79
C VAL A 160 -14.41 -25.19 31.09
N ARG A 161 -13.42 -25.96 30.65
CA ARG A 161 -13.35 -27.42 30.80
C ARG A 161 -12.10 -27.85 31.53
N TYR A 162 -12.28 -28.68 32.55
CA TYR A 162 -11.19 -29.32 33.27
C TYR A 162 -11.64 -30.68 33.83
N ASN A 163 -10.82 -31.72 33.64
CA ASN A 163 -11.05 -33.08 34.14
C ASN A 163 -12.48 -33.60 33.89
N GLY A 164 -12.99 -33.43 32.66
CA GLY A 164 -14.34 -33.85 32.27
C GLY A 164 -15.50 -32.96 32.79
N LYS A 165 -15.25 -32.04 33.73
CA LYS A 165 -16.22 -31.03 34.18
C LYS A 165 -16.23 -29.85 33.20
N THR A 166 -17.42 -29.30 32.96
CA THR A 166 -17.63 -28.17 32.04
C THR A 166 -18.50 -27.12 32.71
N HIS A 167 -18.08 -25.86 32.66
CA HIS A 167 -18.88 -24.70 33.07
C HIS A 167 -18.98 -23.71 31.91
N GLU A 168 -20.09 -22.97 31.84
CA GLU A 168 -20.35 -21.97 30.80
C GLU A 168 -20.69 -20.62 31.43
N SER A 169 -20.23 -19.54 30.80
CA SER A 169 -20.56 -18.17 31.18
C SER A 169 -21.93 -17.75 30.65
N THR A 170 -22.35 -16.54 31.02
CA THR A 170 -23.45 -15.86 30.34
C THR A 170 -23.11 -15.49 28.89
N VAL A 171 -24.13 -15.37 28.05
CA VAL A 171 -24.03 -14.94 26.65
C VAL A 171 -24.07 -13.42 26.58
N VAL A 172 -23.06 -12.80 26.00
CA VAL A 172 -23.03 -11.35 25.75
C VAL A 172 -23.45 -11.10 24.31
N LYS A 173 -24.60 -10.45 24.09
CA LYS A 173 -25.15 -10.29 22.73
C LYS A 173 -24.46 -9.18 21.93
N LYS A 174 -24.26 -9.42 20.63
CA LYS A 174 -23.85 -8.49 19.58
C LYS A 174 -22.57 -7.73 19.89
N SER A 175 -21.56 -8.41 20.42
CA SER A 175 -20.28 -7.82 20.80
C SER A 175 -19.09 -8.66 20.35
N CYS A 176 -18.09 -8.02 19.75
CA CYS A 176 -16.75 -8.58 19.56
C CYS A 176 -15.79 -8.19 20.71
N TYR A 177 -16.30 -7.45 21.71
CA TYR A 177 -15.59 -7.00 22.91
C TYR A 177 -16.41 -7.34 24.16
N PRO A 178 -16.71 -8.63 24.42
CA PRO A 178 -17.57 -9.01 25.54
C PRO A 178 -16.86 -8.84 26.88
N ARG A 179 -17.66 -8.57 27.92
CA ARG A 179 -17.22 -8.51 29.32
C ARG A 179 -18.11 -9.44 30.13
N TRP A 180 -17.51 -10.47 30.72
CA TRP A 180 -18.21 -11.44 31.56
C TRP A 180 -17.98 -11.14 33.03
N ASN A 181 -16.72 -11.01 33.45
CA ASN A 181 -16.31 -10.91 34.86
C ASN A 181 -16.88 -12.06 35.70
N GLU A 182 -16.77 -13.28 35.19
CA GLU A 182 -17.29 -14.51 35.80
C GLU A 182 -16.14 -15.41 36.28
N SER A 183 -16.36 -16.12 37.39
CA SER A 183 -15.36 -17.01 38.01
C SER A 183 -15.85 -18.45 38.07
N PHE A 184 -14.93 -19.38 37.83
CA PHE A 184 -15.18 -20.82 37.79
C PHE A 184 -14.19 -21.56 38.70
N GLU A 185 -14.68 -22.53 39.47
CA GLU A 185 -13.87 -23.35 40.38
C GLU A 185 -13.91 -24.83 39.99
N PHE A 186 -12.76 -25.50 40.06
CA PHE A 186 -12.64 -26.95 39.87
C PHE A 186 -11.82 -27.58 40.99
N ASP A 187 -12.21 -28.78 41.44
CA ASP A 187 -11.39 -29.55 42.37
C ASP A 187 -10.17 -30.13 41.63
N LEU A 188 -8.96 -29.93 42.17
CA LEU A 188 -7.73 -30.51 41.64
C LEU A 188 -7.55 -31.92 42.19
N ASP A 189 -7.54 -32.90 41.30
CA ASP A 189 -7.29 -34.30 41.64
C ASP A 189 -5.86 -34.68 41.22
N GLU A 190 -5.07 -35.22 42.16
CA GLU A 190 -3.66 -35.60 41.95
C GLU A 190 -3.51 -36.62 40.81
N ALA A 191 -4.55 -37.42 40.53
CA ALA A 191 -4.58 -38.39 39.43
C ALA A 191 -4.73 -37.76 38.03
N SER A 192 -5.05 -36.46 37.93
CA SER A 192 -5.40 -35.78 36.67
C SER A 192 -4.36 -34.74 36.20
N ALA A 193 -3.13 -34.82 36.72
CA ALA A 193 -2.07 -33.83 36.56
C ALA A 193 -1.72 -33.46 35.09
N ASP A 194 -1.92 -34.35 34.12
CA ASP A 194 -1.62 -34.09 32.71
C ASP A 194 -2.78 -33.48 31.90
N THR A 195 -3.96 -33.31 32.50
CA THR A 195 -5.13 -32.73 31.80
C THR A 195 -5.03 -31.21 31.78
N PRO A 196 -4.97 -30.55 30.61
CA PRO A 196 -4.95 -29.09 30.55
C PRO A 196 -6.33 -28.51 30.88
N LEU A 197 -6.35 -27.33 31.51
CA LEU A 197 -7.55 -26.50 31.56
C LEU A 197 -7.79 -25.91 30.17
N SER A 198 -8.98 -26.15 29.62
CA SER A 198 -9.42 -25.61 28.33
C SER A 198 -10.41 -24.49 28.57
N VAL A 199 -10.10 -23.29 28.06
CA VAL A 199 -11.01 -22.14 28.05
C VAL A 199 -11.38 -21.87 26.60
N GLU A 200 -12.64 -22.06 26.25
CA GLU A 200 -13.15 -21.96 24.88
C GLU A 200 -14.15 -20.82 24.76
N VAL A 201 -14.10 -20.08 23.67
CA VAL A 201 -15.05 -19.01 23.35
C VAL A 201 -15.90 -19.49 22.18
N TRP A 202 -17.20 -19.29 22.28
CA TRP A 202 -18.20 -19.77 21.34
C TRP A 202 -19.19 -18.65 21.03
N ASP A 203 -19.69 -18.62 19.80
CA ASP A 203 -20.80 -17.77 19.39
C ASP A 203 -22.12 -18.50 19.61
N TRP A 204 -23.05 -17.90 20.34
CA TRP A 204 -24.34 -18.51 20.58
C TRP A 204 -25.30 -18.27 19.41
N ASP A 205 -25.82 -19.35 18.84
CA ASP A 205 -26.77 -19.30 17.73
C ASP A 205 -28.14 -19.85 18.14
N LEU A 206 -29.21 -19.13 17.82
CA LEU A 206 -30.58 -19.55 18.16
C LEU A 206 -31.07 -20.73 17.29
N VAL A 207 -30.64 -20.79 16.02
CA VAL A 207 -31.20 -21.69 14.99
C VAL A 207 -30.17 -22.69 14.44
N SER A 208 -28.89 -22.34 14.50
CA SER A 208 -27.75 -23.17 14.08
C SER A 208 -27.00 -23.76 15.28
N LYS A 209 -25.99 -24.58 14.98
CA LYS A 209 -24.99 -24.94 15.99
C LYS A 209 -24.16 -23.71 16.31
N ASN A 210 -23.80 -23.55 17.58
CA ASN A 210 -22.90 -22.49 18.03
C ASN A 210 -21.56 -22.55 17.28
N ASP A 211 -21.12 -21.42 16.77
CA ASP A 211 -19.85 -21.32 16.04
C ASP A 211 -18.68 -21.23 17.02
N PHE A 212 -17.59 -21.92 16.73
CA PHE A 212 -16.39 -21.85 17.55
C PHE A 212 -15.64 -20.53 17.28
N LEU A 213 -15.32 -19.78 18.35
CA LEU A 213 -14.57 -18.53 18.26
C LEU A 213 -13.10 -18.68 18.68
N GLY A 214 -12.74 -19.78 19.36
CA GLY A 214 -11.35 -20.13 19.68
C GLY A 214 -11.15 -20.66 21.09
N LYS A 215 -9.94 -21.15 21.40
CA LYS A 215 -9.60 -21.66 22.74
C LYS A 215 -8.20 -21.32 23.22
N VAL A 216 -8.00 -21.40 24.54
CA VAL A 216 -6.71 -21.36 25.21
C VAL A 216 -6.56 -22.61 26.08
N LEU A 217 -5.37 -23.21 26.07
CA LEU A 217 -5.05 -24.38 26.89
C LEU A 217 -3.98 -24.02 27.92
N PHE A 218 -4.24 -24.33 29.18
CA PHE A 218 -3.30 -24.11 30.28
C PHE A 218 -2.86 -25.44 30.89
N ASN A 219 -1.54 -25.64 30.97
CA ASN A 219 -0.97 -26.79 31.68
C ASN A 219 -0.88 -26.48 33.17
N ILE A 220 -1.66 -27.20 33.99
CA ILE A 220 -1.77 -26.94 35.42
C ILE A 220 -0.46 -27.20 36.18
N ASN A 221 0.39 -28.14 35.72
CA ASN A 221 1.67 -28.41 36.37
C ASN A 221 2.64 -27.23 36.28
N ARG A 222 2.53 -26.41 35.22
CA ARG A 222 3.32 -25.17 35.07
C ARG A 222 2.78 -24.00 35.91
N LEU A 223 1.50 -24.04 36.27
CA LEU A 223 0.86 -23.04 37.14
C LEU A 223 1.19 -23.26 38.62
N GLN A 224 1.46 -24.50 39.04
CA GLN A 224 1.88 -24.81 40.42
C GLN A 224 3.22 -24.15 40.81
N SER A 225 4.04 -23.77 39.83
CA SER A 225 5.31 -23.07 40.04
C SER A 225 5.17 -21.57 40.30
N ALA A 226 4.07 -20.96 39.82
CA ALA A 226 3.89 -19.51 39.77
C ALA A 226 2.77 -18.98 40.71
N GLU A 227 2.05 -19.87 41.42
CA GLU A 227 0.85 -19.64 42.26
C GLU A 227 -0.36 -19.02 41.54
N GLN A 228 -0.15 -18.06 40.64
CA GLN A 228 -1.17 -17.34 39.88
C GLN A 228 -0.61 -16.86 38.52
N VAL A 229 -1.46 -16.86 37.50
CA VAL A 229 -1.18 -16.28 36.18
C VAL A 229 -2.33 -15.39 35.77
N GLU A 230 -2.04 -14.15 35.39
CA GLU A 230 -3.02 -13.18 34.87
C GLU A 230 -2.50 -12.52 33.60
N GLY A 231 -3.36 -12.39 32.59
CA GLY A 231 -2.98 -11.71 31.36
C GLY A 231 -3.95 -11.92 30.21
N TRP A 232 -3.58 -11.33 29.08
CA TRP A 232 -4.28 -11.52 27.81
C TRP A 232 -3.71 -12.74 27.10
N PHE A 233 -4.60 -13.67 26.75
CA PHE A 233 -4.26 -14.92 26.08
C PHE A 233 -4.91 -14.97 24.72
N ARG A 234 -4.12 -15.38 23.73
CA ARG A 234 -4.59 -15.45 22.35
C ARG A 234 -5.41 -16.71 22.12
N LEU A 235 -6.54 -16.56 21.46
CA LEU A 235 -7.39 -17.68 21.07
C LEU A 235 -6.73 -18.47 19.93
N SER A 236 -6.85 -19.79 19.98
CA SER A 236 -6.33 -20.74 18.99
C SER A 236 -7.45 -21.60 18.38
N PRO A 237 -7.31 -22.06 17.12
CA PRO A 237 -8.25 -22.99 16.51
C PRO A 237 -8.27 -24.34 17.24
N ASP A 238 -9.35 -25.09 17.06
CA ASP A 238 -9.33 -26.50 17.43
C ASP A 238 -8.39 -27.25 16.47
N LYS A 239 -7.79 -28.37 16.91
CA LYS A 239 -6.82 -29.09 16.08
C LYS A 239 -7.41 -29.33 14.68
N PRO A 240 -6.65 -29.12 13.59
CA PRO A 240 -7.17 -29.33 12.24
C PRO A 240 -7.70 -30.77 12.17
N LYS A 241 -8.97 -30.93 11.81
CA LYS A 241 -9.46 -32.23 11.37
C LYS A 241 -8.67 -32.54 10.11
N HIS A 242 -7.70 -33.45 10.20
CA HIS A 242 -7.12 -34.04 9.00
C HIS A 242 -8.28 -34.71 8.25
N SER A 243 -8.85 -34.03 7.25
CA SER A 243 -9.76 -34.66 6.32
C SER A 243 -8.92 -35.68 5.55
N GLN A 244 -9.31 -36.95 5.60
CA GLN A 244 -8.68 -38.06 4.88
C GLN A 244 -8.93 -38.00 3.37
N TYR A 245 -9.27 -36.83 2.81
CA TYR A 245 -9.44 -36.65 1.38
C TYR A 245 -8.10 -36.26 0.76
N GLU A 246 -7.41 -37.27 0.22
CA GLU A 246 -6.26 -37.15 -0.68
C GLU A 246 -6.68 -36.57 -2.05
N GLY A 247 -7.22 -35.35 -2.06
CA GLY A 247 -7.39 -34.54 -3.26
C GLY A 247 -6.46 -33.35 -3.17
N THR A 248 -5.40 -33.28 -3.99
CA THR A 248 -4.53 -32.10 -4.02
C THR A 248 -5.32 -30.92 -4.57
N LEU A 249 -5.70 -29.94 -3.72
CA LEU A 249 -6.37 -28.68 -4.09
C LEU A 249 -5.52 -27.75 -4.99
N GLY A 250 -4.43 -28.27 -5.53
CA GLY A 250 -3.40 -27.51 -6.24
C GLY A 250 -2.35 -26.92 -5.31
N SER A 251 -1.51 -26.06 -5.89
CA SER A 251 -0.44 -25.38 -5.16
C SER A 251 -0.27 -23.95 -5.66
N LEU A 252 0.15 -23.06 -4.76
CA LEU A 252 0.54 -21.69 -5.07
C LEU A 252 2.05 -21.55 -5.03
N ARG A 253 2.62 -20.81 -5.98
CA ARG A 253 4.01 -20.36 -5.93
C ARG A 253 4.06 -18.95 -5.34
N LEU A 254 4.71 -18.82 -4.18
CA LEU A 254 4.78 -17.58 -3.42
C LEU A 254 6.23 -17.17 -3.22
N GLN A 255 6.49 -15.87 -3.29
CA GLN A 255 7.74 -15.26 -2.85
C GLN A 255 7.43 -14.20 -1.79
N LEU A 256 7.80 -14.45 -0.54
CA LEU A 256 7.48 -13.64 0.63
C LEU A 256 8.76 -13.21 1.36
N ARG A 257 8.85 -11.97 1.81
CA ARG A 257 10.00 -11.51 2.61
C ARG A 257 9.54 -10.51 3.66
N LEU A 258 9.59 -10.92 4.93
CA LEU A 258 9.33 -10.04 6.07
C LEU A 258 10.59 -9.25 6.40
N ARG A 259 10.44 -7.94 6.61
CA ARG A 259 11.50 -7.01 6.98
C ARG A 259 11.05 -6.19 8.18
N ASP A 260 11.79 -6.28 9.28
CA ASP A 260 11.59 -5.40 10.44
C ASP A 260 12.63 -4.28 10.40
N GLU A 261 12.15 -3.05 10.31
CA GLU A 261 12.97 -1.84 10.27
C GLU A 261 12.84 -1.09 11.60
N THR A 262 13.98 -0.82 12.21
CA THR A 262 14.10 0.14 13.29
C THR A 262 14.40 1.50 12.68
N VAL A 263 13.54 2.49 12.91
CA VAL A 263 13.75 3.87 12.47
C VAL A 263 14.17 4.72 13.67
N LEU A 264 15.40 5.23 13.63
CA LEU A 264 15.95 6.14 14.63
C LEU A 264 15.34 7.55 14.50
N PRO A 265 15.47 8.42 15.51
CA PRO A 265 15.06 9.83 15.37
C PRO A 265 15.87 10.57 14.30
N SER A 266 15.26 11.56 13.64
CA SER A 266 15.85 12.36 12.55
C SER A 266 17.26 12.89 12.82
N SER A 267 17.56 13.24 14.08
CA SER A 267 18.88 13.74 14.49
C SER A 267 20.03 12.78 14.16
N HIS A 268 19.78 11.47 14.11
CA HIS A 268 20.79 10.46 13.78
C HIS A 268 21.01 10.38 12.26
N TYR A 269 19.96 10.56 11.46
CA TYR A 269 20.03 10.47 9.99
C TYR A 269 20.44 11.78 9.31
N GLN A 270 20.43 12.89 10.03
CA GLN A 270 20.78 14.21 9.50
C GLN A 270 22.16 14.24 8.80
N PRO A 271 23.26 13.68 9.37
CA PRO A 271 24.56 13.68 8.67
C PRO A 271 24.54 12.92 7.34
N LEU A 272 23.78 11.82 7.25
CA LEU A 272 23.62 11.06 6.01
C LEU A 272 22.85 11.88 4.98
N THR A 273 21.75 12.49 5.39
CA THR A 273 20.90 13.32 4.52
C THR A 273 21.68 14.51 3.97
N GLU A 274 22.44 15.21 4.82
CA GLU A 274 23.28 16.33 4.42
C GLU A 274 24.35 15.93 3.39
N LEU A 275 25.01 14.78 3.58
CA LEU A 275 25.97 14.24 2.61
C LEU A 275 25.30 13.93 1.25
N MET A 276 24.12 13.31 1.29
CA MET A 276 23.35 13.03 0.07
C MET A 276 22.95 14.33 -0.66
N CYS A 277 22.49 15.35 0.06
CA CYS A 277 22.16 16.66 -0.51
C CYS A 277 23.38 17.37 -1.09
N GLN A 278 24.53 17.34 -0.40
CA GLN A 278 25.80 17.92 -0.88
C GLN A 278 26.24 17.30 -2.21
N SER A 279 25.97 16.01 -2.43
CA SER A 279 26.34 15.32 -3.66
C SER A 279 25.54 15.73 -4.91
N VAL A 280 24.45 16.47 -4.73
CA VAL A 280 23.51 16.85 -5.80
C VAL A 280 23.40 18.37 -5.98
N GLY A 281 23.80 19.17 -4.98
CA GLY A 281 23.65 20.63 -4.99
C GLY A 281 24.39 21.35 -6.11
N THR A 282 23.90 22.54 -6.49
CA THR A 282 24.38 23.36 -7.62
C THR A 282 25.78 23.96 -7.46
N ASN A 283 26.42 23.83 -6.30
CA ASN A 283 27.79 24.30 -6.01
C ASN A 283 28.89 23.28 -6.38
N LEU A 284 28.57 22.28 -7.20
CA LEU A 284 29.58 21.41 -7.79
C LEU A 284 30.35 22.22 -8.84
N ASN A 285 31.41 22.93 -8.42
CA ASN A 285 32.40 23.61 -9.26
C ASN A 285 33.18 22.61 -10.12
N GLY A 286 32.49 21.88 -11.01
CA GLY A 286 33.08 20.81 -11.82
C GLY A 286 33.48 19.54 -11.04
N ASN A 287 33.26 19.47 -9.73
CA ASN A 287 33.46 18.24 -8.96
C ASN A 287 32.30 17.28 -9.21
N ARG A 288 32.63 16.06 -9.63
CA ARG A 288 31.68 15.01 -10.02
C ARG A 288 30.84 14.58 -8.80
N SER A 289 29.59 14.18 -9.03
CA SER A 289 28.75 13.57 -7.98
C SER A 289 29.24 12.14 -7.69
N ASP A 290 30.39 12.02 -7.03
CA ASP A 290 31.07 10.75 -6.79
C ASP A 290 30.21 9.78 -5.97
N LEU A 291 29.40 10.31 -5.04
CA LEU A 291 28.51 9.50 -4.21
C LEU A 291 27.37 8.87 -5.02
N ILE A 292 26.65 9.66 -5.84
CA ILE A 292 25.54 9.13 -6.65
C ILE A 292 26.07 8.15 -7.72
N MET A 293 27.24 8.44 -8.29
CA MET A 293 27.93 7.48 -9.18
C MET A 293 28.25 6.17 -8.49
N LEU A 294 28.86 6.21 -7.31
CA LEU A 294 29.19 4.99 -6.54
C LEU A 294 27.93 4.20 -6.20
N ILE A 295 26.83 4.87 -5.85
CA ILE A 295 25.53 4.21 -5.61
C ILE A 295 25.02 3.56 -6.90
N ASP A 296 25.02 4.25 -8.03
CA ASP A 296 24.55 3.71 -9.31
C ASP A 296 25.36 2.46 -9.75
N GLU A 297 26.69 2.49 -9.59
CA GLU A 297 27.58 1.40 -10.00
C GLU A 297 27.54 0.18 -9.08
N THR A 298 27.29 0.39 -7.78
CA THR A 298 27.28 -0.71 -6.78
C THR A 298 25.90 -1.27 -6.50
N THR A 299 24.84 -0.57 -6.91
CA THR A 299 23.46 -1.05 -6.72
C THR A 299 23.15 -2.21 -7.65
N THR A 300 22.78 -3.35 -7.06
CA THR A 300 22.39 -4.57 -7.78
C THR A 300 21.11 -4.38 -8.60
N ALA A 301 20.91 -5.22 -9.62
CA ALA A 301 19.73 -5.16 -10.48
C ALA A 301 18.41 -5.37 -9.71
N GLU A 302 18.42 -6.23 -8.69
CA GLU A 302 17.25 -6.54 -7.84
C GLU A 302 16.89 -5.37 -6.91
N GLY A 303 17.88 -4.66 -6.35
CA GLY A 303 17.66 -3.54 -5.43
C GLY A 303 17.35 -2.20 -6.10
N ARG A 304 17.65 -2.06 -7.40
CA ARG A 304 17.64 -0.78 -8.12
C ARG A 304 16.31 -0.03 -8.10
N GLN A 305 15.18 -0.74 -8.20
CA GLN A 305 13.85 -0.12 -8.13
C GLN A 305 13.57 0.46 -6.73
N GLU A 306 13.92 -0.26 -5.68
CA GLU A 306 13.71 0.15 -4.28
C GLU A 306 14.58 1.38 -3.96
N VAL A 307 15.86 1.31 -4.32
CA VAL A 307 16.83 2.40 -4.11
C VAL A 307 16.41 3.67 -4.86
N ALA A 308 16.03 3.54 -6.14
CA ALA A 308 15.52 4.65 -6.93
C ALA A 308 14.32 5.34 -6.26
N THR A 309 13.35 4.54 -5.78
CA THR A 309 12.18 5.09 -5.11
C THR A 309 12.52 5.83 -3.83
N ASN A 310 13.39 5.27 -2.99
CA ASN A 310 13.76 5.90 -1.71
C ASN A 310 14.59 7.17 -1.94
N LEU A 311 15.52 7.17 -2.90
CA LEU A 311 16.31 8.36 -3.26
C LEU A 311 15.43 9.48 -3.80
N VAL A 312 14.52 9.16 -4.74
CA VAL A 312 13.58 10.16 -5.28
C VAL A 312 12.73 10.78 -4.18
N LYS A 313 12.20 9.97 -3.27
CA LYS A 313 11.43 10.48 -2.13
C LYS A 313 12.26 11.34 -1.18
N LEU A 314 13.49 10.93 -0.86
CA LEU A 314 14.41 11.72 -0.03
C LEU A 314 14.65 13.09 -0.68
N PHE A 315 15.07 13.13 -1.94
CA PHE A 315 15.37 14.38 -2.64
C PHE A 315 14.11 15.22 -2.92
N LEU A 316 12.94 14.61 -3.11
CA LEU A 316 11.67 15.33 -3.13
C LEU A 316 11.39 16.02 -1.79
N GLY A 317 11.60 15.32 -0.68
CA GLY A 317 11.45 15.88 0.67
C GLY A 317 12.43 17.02 0.97
N GLN A 318 13.60 17.02 0.33
CA GLN A 318 14.64 18.06 0.46
C GLN A 318 14.55 19.15 -0.63
N GLY A 319 13.63 19.05 -1.58
CA GLY A 319 13.49 20.00 -2.69
C GLY A 319 14.59 19.93 -3.76
N LEU A 320 15.37 18.85 -3.81
CA LEU A 320 16.53 18.65 -4.71
C LEU A 320 16.29 17.56 -5.77
N ALA A 321 15.02 17.18 -6.01
CA ALA A 321 14.68 16.06 -6.89
C ALA A 321 15.06 16.31 -8.36
N LEU A 322 14.99 17.57 -8.83
CA LEU A 322 15.30 17.92 -10.21
C LEU A 322 16.81 17.87 -10.45
N GLU A 323 17.58 18.41 -9.52
CA GLU A 323 19.04 18.34 -9.49
C GLU A 323 19.52 16.89 -9.45
N PHE A 324 18.87 16.04 -8.65
CA PHE A 324 19.20 14.62 -8.56
C PHE A 324 18.96 13.89 -9.89
N LEU A 325 17.82 14.13 -10.54
CA LEU A 325 17.52 13.55 -11.84
C LEU A 325 18.51 14.03 -12.92
N ASP A 326 18.91 15.31 -12.88
CA ASP A 326 19.88 15.87 -13.80
C ASP A 326 21.26 15.21 -13.70
N VAL A 327 21.72 14.94 -12.47
CA VAL A 327 22.93 14.14 -12.21
C VAL A 327 22.79 12.76 -12.86
N LEU A 328 21.69 12.04 -12.60
CA LEU A 328 21.48 10.70 -13.15
C LEU A 328 21.38 10.69 -14.68
N PHE A 329 20.75 11.69 -15.30
CA PHE A 329 20.69 11.81 -16.76
C PHE A 329 22.08 12.02 -17.36
N THR A 330 22.92 12.80 -16.71
CA THR A 330 24.31 13.03 -17.13
C THR A 330 25.11 11.74 -17.08
N LEU A 331 25.01 11.01 -15.96
CA LEU A 331 25.70 9.73 -15.80
C LEU A 331 25.25 8.66 -16.81
N GLU A 332 23.95 8.59 -17.12
CA GLU A 332 23.44 7.65 -18.13
C GLU A 332 23.95 8.01 -19.53
N LEU A 333 23.97 9.31 -19.87
CA LEU A 333 24.44 9.78 -21.18
C LEU A 333 25.93 9.47 -21.38
N GLU A 334 26.76 9.71 -20.36
CA GLU A 334 28.19 9.38 -20.40
C GLU A 334 28.46 7.88 -20.58
N LYS A 335 27.59 7.02 -20.03
CA LYS A 335 27.70 5.55 -20.17
C LYS A 335 27.18 5.02 -21.51
N THR A 336 26.36 5.78 -22.22
CA THR A 336 25.65 5.31 -23.41
C THR A 336 26.46 5.58 -24.68
N SER A 337 26.99 4.52 -25.30
CA SER A 337 27.68 4.61 -26.60
C SER A 337 26.73 4.63 -27.80
N GLU A 338 25.59 3.94 -27.72
CA GLU A 338 24.61 3.82 -28.81
C GLU A 338 23.31 4.59 -28.50
N PRO A 339 22.96 5.64 -29.27
CA PRO A 339 21.79 6.48 -29.00
C PRO A 339 20.45 5.74 -28.98
N ASN A 340 20.34 4.63 -29.72
CA ASN A 340 19.13 3.81 -29.79
C ASN A 340 18.90 2.94 -28.54
N THR A 341 19.87 2.87 -27.62
CA THR A 341 19.78 2.12 -26.36
C THR A 341 19.52 3.00 -25.14
N LEU A 342 19.55 4.33 -25.35
CA LEU A 342 19.42 5.33 -24.31
C LEU A 342 18.13 5.16 -23.50
N PHE A 343 18.27 5.05 -22.18
CA PHE A 343 17.19 4.77 -21.23
C PHE A 343 16.33 3.54 -21.63
N ARG A 344 16.88 2.52 -22.30
CA ARG A 344 16.18 1.22 -22.50
C ARG A 344 16.65 0.15 -21.51
N SER A 345 17.79 0.40 -20.86
CA SER A 345 18.36 -0.40 -19.78
C SER A 345 17.51 -0.30 -18.50
N ASN A 346 17.66 -1.28 -17.61
CA ASN A 346 17.19 -1.19 -16.22
C ASN A 346 18.24 -0.43 -15.40
N SER A 347 18.32 0.90 -15.55
CA SER A 347 19.31 1.74 -14.87
C SER A 347 18.72 2.55 -13.70
N LEU A 348 19.57 3.07 -12.80
CA LEU A 348 19.09 3.89 -11.68
C LEU A 348 18.40 5.15 -12.21
N ALA A 349 18.91 5.76 -13.29
CA ALA A 349 18.27 6.90 -13.95
C ALA A 349 16.86 6.56 -14.44
N SER A 350 16.71 5.44 -15.15
CA SER A 350 15.40 5.01 -15.66
C SER A 350 14.39 4.75 -14.54
N LYS A 351 14.84 4.09 -13.46
CA LYS A 351 14.02 3.73 -12.30
C LYS A 351 13.66 4.93 -11.43
N SER A 352 14.57 5.88 -11.28
CA SER A 352 14.34 7.13 -10.56
C SER A 352 13.33 8.00 -11.30
N MET A 353 13.45 8.15 -12.62
CA MET A 353 12.47 8.90 -13.41
C MET A 353 11.08 8.23 -13.40
N GLU A 354 11.00 6.89 -13.46
CA GLU A 354 9.74 6.15 -13.28
C GLU A 354 9.10 6.43 -11.92
N SER A 355 9.90 6.40 -10.85
CA SER A 355 9.41 6.69 -9.50
C SER A 355 8.95 8.14 -9.35
N PHE A 356 9.72 9.09 -9.91
CA PHE A 356 9.37 10.51 -9.90
C PHE A 356 8.06 10.79 -10.64
N LEU A 357 7.84 10.17 -11.80
CA LEU A 357 6.58 10.29 -12.53
C LEU A 357 5.38 9.76 -11.75
N LYS A 358 5.55 8.65 -11.01
CA LYS A 358 4.49 8.11 -10.15
C LYS A 358 4.16 9.06 -8.99
N VAL A 359 5.16 9.70 -8.38
CA VAL A 359 4.95 10.59 -7.24
C VAL A 359 4.39 11.96 -7.69
N ALA A 360 5.02 12.60 -8.66
CA ALA A 360 4.67 13.95 -9.11
C ALA A 360 3.54 14.00 -10.16
N GLY A 361 3.33 12.91 -10.91
CA GLY A 361 2.46 12.88 -12.08
C GLY A 361 1.10 12.22 -11.90
N MET A 362 0.81 11.57 -10.78
CA MET A 362 -0.37 10.71 -10.66
C MET A 362 -1.69 11.46 -10.92
N GLN A 363 -1.85 12.67 -10.38
CA GLN A 363 -3.05 13.49 -10.60
C GLN A 363 -3.20 13.91 -12.07
N TYR A 364 -2.09 14.28 -12.70
CA TYR A 364 -2.04 14.61 -14.12
C TYR A 364 -2.46 13.40 -14.97
N LEU A 365 -1.94 12.22 -14.65
CA LEU A 365 -2.29 10.97 -15.32
C LEU A 365 -3.79 10.66 -15.19
N HIS A 366 -4.39 10.85 -14.02
CA HIS A 366 -5.83 10.68 -13.81
C HIS A 366 -6.66 11.62 -14.67
N ARG A 367 -6.25 12.88 -14.76
CA ARG A 367 -6.92 13.88 -15.57
C ARG A 367 -6.88 13.56 -17.06
N VAL A 368 -5.76 13.03 -17.55
CA VAL A 368 -5.54 12.76 -18.97
C VAL A 368 -6.16 11.42 -19.39
N LEU A 369 -5.90 10.34 -18.64
CA LEU A 369 -6.31 8.98 -19.02
C LEU A 369 -7.70 8.59 -18.49
N GLY A 370 -8.11 9.17 -17.36
CA GLY A 370 -9.31 8.78 -16.63
C GLY A 370 -10.60 8.76 -17.48
N PRO A 371 -10.91 9.82 -18.26
CA PRO A 371 -12.12 9.84 -19.10
C PRO A 371 -12.19 8.68 -20.09
N THR A 372 -11.12 8.45 -20.86
CA THR A 372 -11.08 7.38 -21.86
C THR A 372 -11.12 6.00 -21.22
N VAL A 373 -10.37 5.79 -20.13
CA VAL A 373 -10.38 4.51 -19.40
C VAL A 373 -11.77 4.23 -18.84
N ASN A 374 -12.44 5.21 -18.23
CA ASN A 374 -13.80 5.03 -17.71
C ASN A 374 -14.79 4.64 -18.81
N ARG A 375 -14.70 5.31 -19.97
CA ARG A 375 -15.53 5.00 -21.14
C ARG A 375 -15.33 3.55 -21.62
N VAL A 376 -14.11 3.04 -21.65
CA VAL A 376 -13.83 1.64 -22.04
C VAL A 376 -14.45 0.65 -21.03
N PHE A 377 -14.40 0.95 -19.73
CA PHE A 377 -15.05 0.14 -18.68
C PHE A 377 -16.58 0.18 -18.73
N GLU A 378 -17.17 1.30 -19.16
CA GLU A 378 -18.62 1.47 -19.26
C GLU A 378 -19.18 0.81 -20.53
N GLU A 379 -18.52 1.00 -21.68
CA GLU A 379 -19.01 0.49 -22.97
C GLU A 379 -18.79 -1.02 -23.15
N LYS A 380 -17.73 -1.60 -22.56
CA LYS A 380 -17.37 -3.03 -22.62
C LYS A 380 -17.46 -3.66 -24.03
N LYS A 381 -17.14 -2.88 -25.06
CA LYS A 381 -17.19 -3.32 -26.46
C LYS A 381 -16.15 -4.40 -26.72
N TYR A 382 -16.52 -5.40 -27.53
CA TYR A 382 -15.59 -6.40 -28.04
C TYR A 382 -14.71 -5.76 -29.11
N VAL A 383 -13.38 -5.85 -28.93
CA VAL A 383 -12.37 -5.31 -29.85
C VAL A 383 -11.30 -6.37 -30.06
N GLU A 384 -11.21 -6.90 -31.27
CA GLU A 384 -10.14 -7.81 -31.68
C GLU A 384 -9.69 -7.46 -33.10
N LEU A 385 -8.37 -7.42 -33.28
CA LEU A 385 -7.71 -7.07 -34.55
C LEU A 385 -6.91 -8.22 -35.12
N ASP A 386 -6.54 -9.22 -34.30
CA ASP A 386 -5.82 -10.41 -34.73
C ASP A 386 -6.81 -11.43 -35.32
N PRO A 387 -6.75 -11.72 -36.64
CA PRO A 387 -7.58 -12.72 -37.31
C PRO A 387 -7.67 -14.05 -36.56
N ASN A 388 -6.57 -14.49 -35.95
CA ASN A 388 -6.49 -15.80 -35.30
C ASN A 388 -7.22 -15.86 -33.95
N LYS A 389 -7.67 -14.71 -33.43
CA LYS A 389 -8.30 -14.58 -32.11
C LYS A 389 -9.74 -14.06 -32.19
N VAL A 390 -10.25 -13.83 -33.39
CA VAL A 390 -11.62 -13.35 -33.59
C VAL A 390 -12.61 -14.47 -33.24
N GLU A 391 -13.46 -14.21 -32.25
CA GLU A 391 -14.59 -15.08 -31.92
C GLU A 391 -15.82 -14.64 -32.72
N LEU A 392 -16.23 -15.45 -33.69
CA LEU A 392 -17.45 -15.20 -34.45
C LEU A 392 -18.67 -15.59 -33.59
N LYS A 393 -19.56 -14.63 -33.32
CA LYS A 393 -20.84 -14.88 -32.66
C LYS A 393 -21.98 -14.93 -33.67
N GLU A 394 -22.92 -15.84 -33.44
CA GLU A 394 -24.25 -15.75 -34.04
C GLU A 394 -25.01 -14.59 -33.37
N ALA A 395 -25.25 -13.51 -34.11
CA ALA A 395 -26.02 -12.39 -33.60
C ALA A 395 -27.52 -12.56 -33.91
N GLY A 396 -28.30 -12.92 -32.88
CA GLY A 396 -29.73 -12.58 -32.75
C GLY A 396 -30.75 -13.73 -32.72
N CYS A 397 -31.68 -13.65 -31.76
CA CYS A 397 -32.98 -14.30 -31.83
C CYS A 397 -33.86 -13.62 -32.91
N THR A 398 -34.63 -14.41 -33.64
CA THR A 398 -35.64 -14.05 -34.66
C THR A 398 -35.13 -13.76 -36.09
N GLY A 399 -35.04 -14.82 -36.90
CA GLY A 399 -35.48 -14.85 -38.30
C GLY A 399 -34.64 -14.18 -39.41
N LEU A 400 -33.63 -13.36 -39.10
CA LEU A 400 -32.77 -12.70 -40.10
C LEU A 400 -31.30 -12.87 -39.72
N HIS A 401 -30.76 -14.06 -39.98
CA HIS A 401 -29.35 -14.37 -39.70
C HIS A 401 -28.44 -13.69 -40.72
N ARG A 402 -27.71 -12.64 -40.30
CA ARG A 402 -26.46 -12.24 -40.96
C ARG A 402 -25.31 -12.83 -40.15
N LEU A 403 -24.57 -13.77 -40.74
CA LEU A 403 -23.28 -14.20 -40.20
C LEU A 403 -22.36 -12.99 -40.23
N GLN A 404 -21.92 -12.50 -39.07
CA GLN A 404 -20.89 -11.48 -38.99
C GLN A 404 -19.60 -12.09 -39.55
N THR A 405 -19.01 -11.49 -40.59
CA THR A 405 -17.75 -11.97 -41.12
C THR A 405 -16.59 -11.49 -40.25
N GLU A 406 -15.46 -12.18 -40.29
CA GLU A 406 -14.23 -11.75 -39.60
C GLU A 406 -13.83 -10.32 -39.99
N ALA A 407 -13.97 -9.98 -41.27
CA ALA A 407 -13.69 -8.65 -41.79
C ALA A 407 -14.60 -7.57 -41.17
N ASP A 408 -15.88 -7.87 -40.94
CA ASP A 408 -16.82 -6.95 -40.30
C ASP A 408 -16.42 -6.68 -38.84
N VAL A 409 -16.01 -7.73 -38.11
CA VAL A 409 -15.56 -7.62 -36.71
C VAL A 409 -14.28 -6.81 -36.62
N ILE A 410 -13.30 -7.04 -37.51
CA ILE A 410 -12.04 -6.27 -37.54
C ILE A 410 -12.31 -4.82 -37.91
N GLN A 411 -13.20 -4.54 -38.87
CA GLN A 411 -13.55 -3.17 -39.26
C GLN A 411 -14.25 -2.42 -38.12
N GLN A 412 -15.20 -3.06 -37.45
CA GLN A 412 -15.88 -2.51 -36.27
C GLN A 412 -14.89 -2.26 -35.12
N SER A 413 -14.03 -3.24 -34.83
CA SER A 413 -12.98 -3.15 -33.81
C SER A 413 -12.02 -2.01 -34.10
N THR A 414 -11.63 -1.83 -35.36
CA THR A 414 -10.77 -0.73 -35.82
C THR A 414 -11.44 0.62 -35.56
N THR A 415 -12.73 0.76 -35.90
CA THR A 415 -13.46 2.03 -35.69
C THR A 415 -13.59 2.37 -34.20
N HIS A 416 -13.91 1.39 -33.36
CA HIS A 416 -13.97 1.59 -31.91
C HIS A 416 -12.62 2.01 -31.34
N LEU A 417 -11.56 1.30 -31.69
CA LEU A 417 -10.23 1.57 -31.17
C LEU A 417 -9.65 2.90 -31.68
N GLN A 418 -9.92 3.26 -32.94
CA GLN A 418 -9.59 4.59 -33.48
C GLN A 418 -10.32 5.69 -32.71
N SER A 419 -11.61 5.51 -32.38
CA SER A 419 -12.36 6.49 -31.58
C SER A 419 -11.71 6.73 -30.22
N TYR A 420 -11.37 5.66 -29.48
CA TYR A 420 -10.71 5.79 -28.18
C TYR A 420 -9.32 6.42 -28.30
N LEU A 421 -8.54 6.03 -29.31
CA LEU A 421 -7.19 6.53 -29.53
C LEU A 421 -7.19 8.02 -29.90
N THR A 422 -8.07 8.45 -30.80
CA THR A 422 -8.16 9.86 -31.20
C THR A 422 -8.59 10.76 -30.03
N GLU A 423 -9.56 10.32 -29.23
CA GLU A 423 -9.98 11.04 -28.02
C GLU A 423 -8.83 11.16 -27.02
N LEU A 424 -8.11 10.06 -26.78
CA LEU A 424 -6.98 10.03 -25.87
C LEU A 424 -5.83 10.94 -26.33
N LEU A 425 -5.47 10.88 -27.63
CA LEU A 425 -4.43 11.74 -28.19
C LEU A 425 -4.81 13.22 -28.09
N HIS A 426 -6.08 13.55 -28.35
CA HIS A 426 -6.58 14.91 -28.17
C HIS A 426 -6.50 15.38 -26.71
N ALA A 427 -6.84 14.51 -25.76
CA ALA A 427 -6.70 14.81 -24.32
C ALA A 427 -5.22 15.05 -23.93
N ILE A 428 -4.28 14.26 -24.47
CA ILE A 428 -2.83 14.45 -24.28
C ILE A 428 -2.38 15.80 -24.87
N MET A 429 -2.83 16.16 -26.07
CA MET A 429 -2.46 17.45 -26.70
C MET A 429 -2.87 18.64 -25.84
N LEU A 430 -4.10 18.62 -25.31
CA LEU A 430 -4.64 19.71 -24.50
C LEU A 430 -4.10 19.74 -23.06
N SER A 431 -3.37 18.71 -22.64
CA SER A 431 -2.89 18.59 -21.27
C SER A 431 -1.55 19.27 -21.02
N ALA A 432 -0.86 19.81 -22.05
CA ALA A 432 0.45 20.44 -21.91
C ALA A 432 0.48 21.55 -20.84
N SER A 433 -0.55 22.40 -20.80
CA SER A 433 -0.70 23.49 -19.81
C SER A 433 -1.06 23.00 -18.40
N HIS A 434 -1.57 21.77 -18.28
CA HIS A 434 -1.97 21.15 -17.02
C HIS A 434 -0.88 20.21 -16.46
N CYS A 435 0.24 20.07 -17.18
CA CYS A 435 1.35 19.24 -16.73
C CYS A 435 2.06 19.92 -15.55
N PRO A 436 2.29 19.20 -14.42
CA PRO A 436 2.97 19.74 -13.26
C PRO A 436 4.31 20.41 -13.62
N PRO A 437 4.61 21.61 -13.08
CA PRO A 437 5.87 22.33 -13.34
C PRO A 437 7.12 21.46 -13.19
N ALA A 438 7.20 20.69 -12.10
CA ALA A 438 8.33 19.79 -11.85
C ALA A 438 8.52 18.73 -12.95
N LEU A 439 7.44 18.16 -13.48
CA LEU A 439 7.52 17.23 -14.61
C LEU A 439 7.98 17.93 -15.89
N ARG A 440 7.44 19.12 -16.18
CA ARG A 440 7.84 19.91 -17.34
C ARG A 440 9.33 20.26 -17.29
N HIS A 441 9.83 20.64 -16.11
CA HIS A 441 11.24 20.93 -15.89
C HIS A 441 12.12 19.70 -16.11
N ALA A 442 11.79 18.57 -15.49
CA ALA A 442 12.54 17.32 -15.67
C ALA A 442 12.60 16.87 -17.14
N PHE A 443 11.47 16.95 -17.86
CA PHE A 443 11.44 16.63 -19.30
C PHE A 443 12.22 17.63 -20.15
N ARG A 444 12.21 18.92 -19.80
CA ARG A 444 13.03 19.94 -20.47
C ARG A 444 14.52 19.68 -20.29
N GLN A 445 14.97 19.44 -19.06
CA GLN A 445 16.36 19.09 -18.76
C GLN A 445 16.79 17.87 -19.55
N LEU A 446 16.01 16.78 -19.49
CA LEU A 446 16.28 15.56 -20.26
C LEU A 446 16.39 15.85 -21.76
N TYR A 447 15.42 16.58 -22.32
CA TYR A 447 15.40 16.92 -23.74
C TYR A 447 16.63 17.73 -24.17
N GLN A 448 17.01 18.73 -23.37
CA GLN A 448 18.18 19.59 -23.63
C GLN A 448 19.49 18.83 -23.49
N ARG A 449 19.66 18.00 -22.45
CA ARG A 449 20.87 17.19 -22.22
C ARG A 449 21.11 16.20 -23.35
N VAL A 450 20.05 15.51 -23.79
CA VAL A 450 20.14 14.58 -24.93
C VAL A 450 20.47 15.33 -26.23
N GLN A 451 19.88 16.50 -26.44
CA GLN A 451 20.18 17.32 -27.62
C GLN A 451 21.63 17.85 -27.62
N ALA A 452 22.18 18.20 -26.47
CA ALA A 452 23.56 18.67 -26.35
C ALA A 452 24.58 17.55 -26.55
N HIS A 453 24.28 16.34 -26.06
CA HIS A 453 25.18 15.19 -26.16
C HIS A 453 25.17 14.54 -27.55
N PHE A 454 24.03 14.53 -28.25
CA PHE A 454 23.89 13.99 -29.62
C PHE A 454 23.40 15.08 -30.61
N PRO A 455 24.28 16.02 -31.01
CA PRO A 455 23.90 17.16 -31.86
C PRO A 455 23.69 16.79 -33.33
N GLU A 456 24.08 15.60 -33.77
CA GLU A 456 24.06 15.18 -35.18
C GLU A 456 22.63 15.11 -35.75
N LYS A 457 22.50 15.40 -37.05
CA LYS A 457 21.18 15.44 -37.73
C LYS A 457 20.47 14.08 -37.72
N GLU A 458 21.24 12.99 -37.75
CA GLU A 458 20.74 11.61 -37.71
C GLU A 458 20.07 11.25 -36.37
N TYR A 459 20.52 11.86 -35.27
CA TYR A 459 20.01 11.62 -33.92
C TYR A 459 18.96 12.63 -33.45
N ARG A 460 18.46 13.51 -34.34
CA ARG A 460 17.41 14.49 -34.00
C ARG A 460 16.14 13.89 -33.38
N LYS A 461 15.83 12.63 -33.68
CA LYS A 461 14.68 11.93 -33.10
C LYS A 461 14.94 11.45 -31.67
N VAL A 462 16.19 11.25 -31.28
CA VAL A 462 16.58 10.64 -29.99
C VAL A 462 16.10 11.46 -28.80
N LYS A 463 16.19 12.80 -28.86
CA LYS A 463 15.65 13.69 -27.81
C LYS A 463 14.13 13.56 -27.60
N PHE A 464 13.37 13.29 -28.67
CA PHE A 464 11.94 13.00 -28.56
C PHE A 464 11.72 11.60 -28.00
N ILE A 465 12.48 10.60 -28.48
CA ILE A 465 12.42 9.21 -28.00
C ILE A 465 12.72 9.14 -26.50
N ALA A 466 13.69 9.92 -26.00
CA ALA A 466 14.02 9.97 -24.58
C ALA A 466 12.81 10.39 -23.75
N VAL A 467 12.12 11.47 -24.12
CA VAL A 467 10.91 11.95 -23.45
C VAL A 467 9.75 10.96 -23.60
N THR A 468 9.48 10.45 -24.81
CA THR A 468 8.37 9.50 -25.03
C THR A 468 8.61 8.15 -24.36
N SER A 469 9.85 7.73 -24.18
CA SER A 469 10.17 6.49 -23.45
C SER A 469 9.66 6.55 -22.01
N PHE A 470 9.76 7.71 -21.37
CA PHE A 470 9.25 7.92 -20.02
C PHE A 470 7.75 8.21 -20.01
N LEU A 471 7.29 9.13 -20.85
CA LEU A 471 5.90 9.57 -20.85
C LEU A 471 4.93 8.49 -21.41
N CYS A 472 5.24 7.92 -22.57
CA CYS A 472 4.35 6.95 -23.24
C CYS A 472 4.64 5.52 -22.78
N LEU A 473 5.89 5.06 -22.81
CA LEU A 473 6.20 3.65 -22.56
C LEU A 473 6.18 3.29 -21.07
N ARG A 474 6.61 4.19 -20.18
CA ARG A 474 6.75 3.92 -18.74
C ARG A 474 5.66 4.52 -17.86
N PHE A 475 4.87 5.46 -18.38
CA PHE A 475 3.85 6.15 -17.60
C PHE A 475 2.44 5.94 -18.15
N PHE A 476 2.13 6.43 -19.36
CA PHE A 476 0.77 6.30 -19.90
C PHE A 476 0.39 4.88 -20.29
N SER A 477 1.21 4.17 -21.06
CA SER A 477 0.84 2.84 -21.56
C SER A 477 0.67 1.81 -20.43
N PRO A 478 1.57 1.73 -19.43
CA PRO A 478 1.36 0.86 -18.27
C PRO A 478 0.09 1.20 -17.49
N ALA A 479 -0.27 2.48 -17.38
CA ALA A 479 -1.50 2.91 -16.72
C ALA A 479 -2.77 2.57 -17.50
N ILE A 480 -2.72 2.60 -18.83
CA ILE A 480 -3.82 2.13 -19.68
C ILE A 480 -3.96 0.60 -19.54
N MET A 481 -2.85 -0.14 -19.59
CA MET A 481 -2.87 -1.62 -19.48
C MET A 481 -3.33 -2.10 -18.10
N SER A 482 -2.94 -1.40 -17.04
CA SER A 482 -3.22 -1.81 -15.66
C SER A 482 -3.79 -0.65 -14.83
N PRO A 483 -5.03 -0.19 -15.12
CA PRO A 483 -5.60 1.00 -14.50
C PRO A 483 -5.68 0.94 -12.96
N LYS A 484 -5.87 -0.26 -12.40
CA LYS A 484 -5.91 -0.46 -10.94
C LYS A 484 -4.58 -0.12 -10.26
N LEU A 485 -3.44 -0.51 -10.84
CA LEU A 485 -2.12 -0.23 -10.29
C LEU A 485 -1.77 1.27 -10.28
N PHE A 486 -2.44 2.05 -11.13
CA PHE A 486 -2.33 3.51 -11.18
C PHE A 486 -3.52 4.22 -10.53
N HIS A 487 -4.34 3.48 -9.78
CA HIS A 487 -5.53 3.98 -9.08
C HIS A 487 -6.59 4.65 -9.96
N LEU A 488 -6.56 4.44 -11.28
CA LEU A 488 -7.59 4.93 -12.20
C LEU A 488 -8.94 4.21 -12.00
N ARG A 489 -8.90 2.97 -11.48
CA ARG A 489 -10.06 2.11 -11.21
C ARG A 489 -9.84 1.31 -9.94
N GLU A 490 -10.92 0.99 -9.23
CA GLU A 490 -10.86 0.18 -8.00
C GLU A 490 -10.78 -1.32 -8.28
N LYS A 491 -11.39 -1.77 -9.39
CA LYS A 491 -11.44 -3.19 -9.80
C LYS A 491 -10.54 -3.44 -11.00
N HIS A 492 -10.05 -4.68 -11.14
CA HIS A 492 -9.38 -5.12 -12.38
C HIS A 492 -10.38 -5.14 -13.54
N PRO A 493 -9.92 -4.89 -14.79
CA PRO A 493 -10.77 -5.05 -15.97
C PRO A 493 -11.13 -6.52 -16.18
N ASP A 494 -12.35 -6.78 -16.66
CA ASP A 494 -12.73 -8.11 -17.17
C ASP A 494 -11.95 -8.45 -18.45
N ALA A 495 -11.98 -9.71 -18.90
CA ALA A 495 -11.18 -10.18 -20.04
C ALA A 495 -11.36 -9.33 -21.31
N ARG A 496 -12.60 -8.91 -21.62
CA ARG A 496 -12.90 -8.07 -22.79
C ARG A 496 -12.31 -6.67 -22.66
N THR A 497 -12.55 -6.04 -21.51
CA THR A 497 -12.05 -4.70 -21.20
C THR A 497 -10.52 -4.70 -21.19
N SER A 498 -9.90 -5.73 -20.60
CA SER A 498 -8.45 -5.92 -20.54
C SER A 498 -7.85 -6.01 -21.94
N ARG A 499 -8.48 -6.76 -22.86
CA ARG A 499 -8.04 -6.86 -24.25
C ARG A 499 -8.09 -5.51 -24.98
N THR A 500 -9.18 -4.76 -24.83
CA THR A 500 -9.32 -3.42 -25.43
C THR A 500 -8.26 -2.45 -24.90
N LEU A 501 -8.02 -2.43 -23.59
CA LEU A 501 -6.99 -1.60 -22.96
C LEU A 501 -5.58 -1.98 -23.42
N LEU A 502 -5.29 -3.28 -23.56
CA LEU A 502 -4.02 -3.77 -24.09
C LEU A 502 -3.76 -3.28 -25.52
N LEU A 503 -4.77 -3.38 -26.40
CA LEU A 503 -4.67 -2.90 -27.78
C LEU A 503 -4.48 -1.37 -27.84
N LEU A 504 -5.21 -0.62 -27.00
CA LEU A 504 -5.06 0.83 -26.90
C LEU A 504 -3.67 1.23 -26.40
N ALA A 505 -3.16 0.56 -25.37
CA ALA A 505 -1.82 0.79 -24.86
C ALA A 505 -0.75 0.47 -25.89
N LYS A 506 -0.89 -0.64 -26.65
CA LYS A 506 0.03 -0.95 -27.76
C LYS A 506 0.03 0.13 -28.83
N ALA A 507 -1.12 0.68 -29.19
CA ALA A 507 -1.20 1.79 -30.14
C ALA A 507 -0.45 3.03 -29.62
N VAL A 508 -0.61 3.38 -28.34
CA VAL A 508 0.12 4.48 -27.68
C VAL A 508 1.62 4.21 -27.62
N GLN A 509 2.05 2.96 -27.35
CA GLN A 509 3.46 2.56 -27.38
C GLN A 509 4.07 2.73 -28.76
N ASN A 510 3.35 2.30 -29.82
CA ASN A 510 3.81 2.45 -31.20
C ASN A 510 3.97 3.93 -31.59
N ILE A 511 3.06 4.79 -31.15
CA ILE A 511 3.18 6.24 -31.30
C ILE A 511 4.43 6.75 -30.56
N GLY A 512 4.63 6.34 -29.30
CA GLY A 512 5.77 6.73 -28.48
C GLY A 512 7.13 6.30 -29.02
N ASN A 513 7.20 5.19 -29.76
CA ASN A 513 8.42 4.72 -30.42
C ASN A 513 8.83 5.57 -31.64
N LEU A 514 7.92 6.41 -32.16
CA LEU A 514 8.15 7.29 -33.31
C LEU A 514 8.63 6.56 -34.59
N ASP A 515 8.34 5.26 -34.71
CA ASP A 515 8.70 4.40 -35.84
C ASP A 515 7.45 3.96 -36.62
N THR A 516 7.37 4.39 -37.88
CA THR A 516 6.25 4.08 -38.77
C THR A 516 6.43 2.77 -39.55
N LEU A 517 7.64 2.21 -39.59
CA LEU A 517 7.97 1.02 -40.38
C LEU A 517 7.92 -0.26 -39.53
N ALA A 518 8.32 -0.20 -38.25
CA ALA A 518 8.31 -1.37 -37.36
C ALA A 518 6.93 -2.01 -37.18
N CYS A 519 5.85 -1.21 -37.24
CA CYS A 519 4.46 -1.68 -37.14
C CYS A 519 4.11 -2.69 -38.25
N ARG A 520 4.65 -2.50 -39.48
CA ARG A 520 4.33 -3.36 -40.64
C ARG A 520 5.03 -4.71 -40.60
N SER A 521 6.19 -4.80 -39.94
CA SER A 521 7.05 -5.98 -39.98
C SER A 521 6.83 -6.94 -38.82
N LYS A 522 6.45 -6.43 -37.63
CA LYS A 522 6.33 -7.23 -36.39
C LYS A 522 4.90 -7.63 -36.03
N GLU A 523 3.91 -6.79 -36.35
CA GLU A 523 2.51 -7.02 -35.98
C GLU A 523 1.56 -6.65 -37.15
N PRO A 524 1.43 -7.50 -38.18
CA PRO A 524 0.68 -7.19 -39.41
C PRO A 524 -0.81 -6.84 -39.16
N TRP A 525 -1.38 -7.35 -38.08
CA TRP A 525 -2.76 -7.11 -37.67
C TRP A 525 -3.01 -5.67 -37.12
N MET A 526 -1.96 -4.89 -36.85
CA MET A 526 -2.08 -3.46 -36.44
C MET A 526 -2.17 -2.49 -37.63
N VAL A 527 -2.00 -2.97 -38.87
CA VAL A 527 -2.03 -2.16 -40.08
C VAL A 527 -3.29 -1.26 -40.21
N PRO A 528 -4.51 -1.70 -39.84
CA PRO A 528 -5.70 -0.85 -39.90
C PRO A 528 -5.61 0.43 -39.03
N LEU A 529 -4.79 0.45 -37.99
CA LEU A 529 -4.57 1.62 -37.13
C LEU A 529 -3.44 2.53 -37.61
N GLN A 530 -2.68 2.13 -38.62
CA GLN A 530 -1.50 2.86 -39.09
C GLN A 530 -1.76 4.35 -39.39
N PRO A 531 -2.89 4.75 -40.03
CA PRO A 531 -3.16 6.17 -40.28
C PRO A 531 -3.30 6.98 -38.99
N ALA A 532 -3.99 6.44 -37.99
CA ALA A 532 -4.16 7.08 -36.69
C ALA A 532 -2.83 7.16 -35.91
N ILE A 533 -1.99 6.12 -36.00
CA ILE A 533 -0.65 6.11 -35.40
C ILE A 533 0.23 7.19 -36.04
N GLN A 534 0.22 7.33 -37.37
CA GLN A 534 1.00 8.37 -38.07
C GLN A 534 0.58 9.78 -37.65
N GLN A 535 -0.72 10.03 -37.56
CA GLN A 535 -1.25 11.30 -37.07
C GLN A 535 -0.82 11.55 -35.61
N GLY A 536 -0.93 10.53 -34.75
CA GLY A 536 -0.53 10.59 -33.36
C GLY A 536 0.96 10.89 -33.16
N ILE A 537 1.84 10.38 -34.03
CA ILE A 537 3.29 10.68 -33.99
C ILE A 537 3.55 12.16 -34.24
N SER A 538 2.83 12.79 -35.18
CA SER A 538 2.98 14.22 -35.44
C SER A 538 2.50 15.04 -34.23
N GLN A 539 1.29 14.75 -33.75
CA GLN A 539 0.68 15.39 -32.59
C GLN A 539 1.60 15.28 -31.35
N LEU A 540 2.14 14.10 -31.06
CA LEU A 540 3.00 13.90 -29.90
C LEU A 540 4.30 14.71 -29.96
N LYS A 541 4.88 14.92 -31.14
CA LYS A 541 6.06 15.79 -31.29
C LYS A 541 5.73 17.26 -31.04
N ASP A 542 4.57 17.71 -31.50
CA ASP A 542 4.08 19.07 -31.25
C ASP A 542 3.83 19.27 -29.75
N PHE A 543 3.20 18.30 -29.10
CA PHE A 543 3.01 18.28 -27.65
C PHE A 543 4.32 18.35 -26.88
N ILE A 544 5.32 17.53 -27.22
CA ILE A 544 6.63 17.56 -26.52
C ILE A 544 7.32 18.90 -26.71
N THR A 545 7.24 19.46 -27.91
CA THR A 545 7.82 20.77 -28.20
C THR A 545 7.13 21.84 -27.36
N GLN A 546 5.80 21.84 -27.29
CA GLN A 546 5.05 22.73 -26.39
C GLN A 546 5.41 22.53 -24.92
N LEU A 547 5.54 21.28 -24.46
CA LEU A 547 5.87 20.92 -23.09
C LEU A 547 7.24 21.49 -22.66
N VAL A 548 8.24 21.39 -23.55
CA VAL A 548 9.61 21.81 -23.31
C VAL A 548 9.77 23.33 -23.49
N SER A 549 9.05 23.93 -24.45
CA SER A 549 9.14 25.36 -24.80
C SER A 549 8.34 26.31 -23.90
N CYS A 550 7.48 25.84 -23.01
CA CYS A 550 6.79 26.72 -22.06
C CYS A 550 7.79 27.33 -21.07
N GLU A 551 8.37 28.48 -21.41
CA GLU A 551 9.16 29.30 -20.49
C GLU A 551 8.30 29.66 -19.28
N GLU A 552 8.71 29.16 -18.12
CA GLU A 552 8.33 29.77 -16.86
C GLU A 552 9.27 30.96 -16.74
N GLY A 553 8.73 32.17 -16.59
CA GLY A 553 9.58 33.36 -16.40
C GLY A 553 10.62 33.07 -15.32
N ASP A 554 11.85 33.54 -15.54
CA ASP A 554 12.96 33.50 -14.59
C ASP A 554 12.56 34.25 -13.31
N ASP A 555 11.79 33.59 -12.46
CA ASP A 555 11.51 34.05 -11.12
C ASP A 555 12.30 33.15 -10.17
N PRO A 556 13.36 33.66 -9.51
CA PRO A 556 13.99 32.94 -8.39
C PRO A 556 12.97 32.60 -7.28
N ASP A 557 11.81 33.26 -7.32
CA ASP A 557 10.64 32.90 -6.55
C ASP A 557 10.00 31.56 -6.99
N LEU A 558 10.50 30.81 -7.99
CA LEU A 558 9.97 29.51 -8.43
C LEU A 558 10.67 28.30 -7.80
N GLN A 559 11.98 28.37 -7.52
CA GLN A 559 12.62 27.46 -6.56
C GLN A 559 12.13 27.77 -5.14
N HIS A 560 11.93 29.06 -4.86
CA HIS A 560 11.19 29.50 -3.69
C HIS A 560 9.69 29.19 -3.79
N SER A 561 9.04 29.02 -4.95
CA SER A 561 7.61 28.60 -5.09
C SER A 561 7.43 27.10 -5.11
N LEU A 562 8.44 26.32 -5.47
CA LEU A 562 8.51 24.91 -5.16
C LEU A 562 8.75 24.73 -3.65
N SER A 563 9.42 25.70 -3.01
CA SER A 563 9.52 25.81 -1.55
C SER A 563 8.40 26.62 -0.86
N LEU A 564 7.52 27.36 -1.56
CA LEU A 564 6.44 28.28 -1.07
C LEU A 564 5.04 27.93 -1.59
N GLN A 565 4.90 26.95 -2.49
CA GLN A 565 3.76 26.02 -2.44
C GLN A 565 3.69 25.32 -1.06
N SER A 566 4.70 25.56 -0.21
CA SER A 566 4.67 25.45 1.24
C SER A 566 3.82 26.45 2.03
N SER A 567 3.03 27.30 1.39
CA SER A 567 1.73 27.70 1.95
C SER A 567 0.77 26.50 1.86
N PHE A 568 1.22 25.39 2.47
CA PHE A 568 0.91 24.01 2.10
C PHE A 568 -0.57 23.72 2.26
N ILE A 569 -1.32 23.65 1.16
CA ILE A 569 -2.47 22.75 1.11
C ILE A 569 -1.90 21.33 1.11
N LEU A 570 -1.84 20.71 2.29
CA LEU A 570 -1.40 19.33 2.52
C LEU A 570 -2.29 18.32 1.80
N LYS A 571 -3.59 18.61 1.69
CA LYS A 571 -4.55 17.78 0.97
C LYS A 571 -5.80 18.58 0.63
N GLU A 572 -6.34 18.37 -0.56
CA GLU A 572 -7.63 18.91 -0.97
C GLU A 572 -8.48 17.89 -1.71
N GLY A 573 -9.80 18.11 -1.72
CA GLY A 573 -10.75 17.23 -2.39
C GLY A 573 -12.19 17.46 -2.00
N PHE A 574 -13.10 16.86 -2.76
CA PHE A 574 -14.52 16.89 -2.46
C PHE A 574 -14.89 15.80 -1.45
N LEU A 575 -15.36 16.22 -0.27
CA LEU A 575 -15.86 15.32 0.78
C LEU A 575 -17.31 15.61 1.13
N PHE A 576 -17.95 14.63 1.76
CA PHE A 576 -19.31 14.72 2.25
C PHE A 576 -19.28 15.02 3.75
N LEU A 577 -19.78 16.17 4.19
CA LEU A 577 -19.68 16.65 5.58
C LEU A 577 -21.04 16.66 6.29
N HIS A 578 -21.02 16.37 7.60
CA HIS A 578 -22.15 16.50 8.52
C HIS A 578 -21.69 17.09 9.88
N LYS A 579 -22.44 18.05 10.43
CA LYS A 579 -22.11 18.79 11.67
C LYS A 579 -23.11 18.52 12.79
N THR A 580 -22.63 18.43 14.03
CA THR A 580 -23.46 18.16 15.22
C THR A 580 -24.19 19.38 15.82
N LYS A 581 -24.08 20.58 15.23
CA LYS A 581 -24.67 21.83 15.76
C LYS A 581 -26.18 21.96 15.59
N ASP A 582 -26.84 21.09 14.82
CA ASP A 582 -28.29 21.12 14.68
C ASP A 582 -28.95 20.50 15.92
N LYS A 583 -29.72 21.30 16.66
CA LYS A 583 -30.40 20.97 17.94
C LYS A 583 -31.43 19.82 17.88
N SER A 584 -31.47 19.03 16.82
CA SER A 584 -32.34 17.86 16.71
C SER A 584 -31.63 16.75 15.95
N MET A 585 -31.35 15.65 16.64
CA MET A 585 -30.92 14.42 15.98
C MET A 585 -32.14 13.74 15.35
N LEU A 586 -32.62 14.30 14.24
CA LEU A 586 -33.47 13.61 13.27
C LEU A 586 -32.53 13.13 12.17
N ILE A 587 -32.65 11.86 11.78
CA ILE A 587 -31.80 11.11 10.82
C ILE A 587 -31.83 11.71 9.39
N ALA A 588 -32.35 12.93 9.21
CA ALA A 588 -32.75 13.50 7.93
C ALA A 588 -31.91 14.70 7.44
N SER A 589 -30.77 15.04 8.07
CA SER A 589 -29.85 16.00 7.45
C SER A 589 -28.82 15.24 6.59
N PRO A 590 -28.97 15.24 5.24
CA PRO A 590 -28.09 14.51 4.36
C PRO A 590 -26.67 15.08 4.44
N PHE A 591 -25.67 14.21 4.31
CA PHE A 591 -24.31 14.65 4.06
C PHE A 591 -24.29 15.58 2.85
N LYS A 592 -23.67 16.75 3.01
CA LYS A 592 -23.58 17.76 1.94
C LYS A 592 -22.17 17.72 1.37
N LYS A 593 -22.05 17.86 0.04
CA LYS A 593 -20.75 17.90 -0.66
C LYS A 593 -20.06 19.24 -0.41
N TYR A 594 -18.82 19.20 0.06
CA TYR A 594 -17.95 20.35 0.26
C TYR A 594 -16.61 20.12 -0.42
N TYR A 595 -15.98 21.20 -0.87
CA TYR A 595 -14.56 21.21 -1.18
C TYR A 595 -13.79 21.46 0.11
N VAL A 596 -12.95 20.51 0.50
CA VAL A 596 -12.14 20.57 1.72
C VAL A 596 -10.70 20.81 1.31
N SER A 597 -10.02 21.72 1.98
CA SER A 597 -8.60 22.01 1.81
C SER A 597 -7.94 22.09 3.18
N LEU A 598 -6.99 21.20 3.41
CA LEU A 598 -6.18 21.14 4.61
C LEU A 598 -4.88 21.89 4.37
N ALA A 599 -4.65 22.96 5.12
CA ALA A 599 -3.42 23.71 5.15
C ALA A 599 -2.51 23.29 6.32
N ARG A 600 -1.31 23.88 6.42
CA ARG A 600 -0.34 23.66 7.53
C ARG A 600 -0.87 24.03 8.92
N ASP A 601 -1.81 24.97 8.99
CA ASP A 601 -2.31 25.58 10.21
C ASP A 601 -3.84 25.55 10.34
N THR A 602 -4.55 25.28 9.23
CA THR A 602 -6.01 25.39 9.13
C THR A 602 -6.62 24.29 8.26
N LEU A 603 -7.78 23.79 8.65
CA LEU A 603 -8.64 22.96 7.80
C LEU A 603 -9.81 23.83 7.31
N SER A 604 -9.87 24.09 6.01
CA SER A 604 -10.92 24.90 5.38
C SER A 604 -11.89 24.04 4.58
N TYR A 605 -13.17 24.45 4.55
CA TYR A 605 -14.18 23.78 3.72
C TYR A 605 -15.25 24.75 3.20
N THR A 606 -15.61 24.58 1.92
CA THR A 606 -16.52 25.47 1.16
C THR A 606 -17.55 24.65 0.37
N ARG A 607 -18.75 25.21 0.12
CA ARG A 607 -19.79 24.50 -0.68
C ARG A 607 -19.53 24.55 -2.19
N THR A 608 -18.80 25.55 -2.66
CA THR A 608 -18.47 25.78 -4.08
C THR A 608 -17.15 26.55 -4.17
N GLN A 609 -16.33 26.29 -5.20
CA GLN A 609 -15.00 26.90 -5.41
C GLN A 609 -15.00 28.44 -5.36
N ASN A 610 -16.15 29.09 -5.65
CA ASN A 610 -16.33 30.55 -5.64
C ASN A 610 -17.23 31.09 -4.50
N SER A 611 -17.43 30.33 -3.41
CA SER A 611 -18.25 30.78 -2.28
C SER A 611 -17.54 31.85 -1.44
N LYS A 612 -18.19 33.01 -1.21
CA LYS A 612 -17.70 34.06 -0.31
C LYS A 612 -17.62 33.64 1.17
N LYS A 613 -18.21 32.50 1.55
CA LYS A 613 -18.26 31.99 2.92
C LYS A 613 -17.39 30.73 3.03
N ILE A 614 -16.20 30.87 3.61
CA ILE A 614 -15.25 29.80 3.92
C ILE A 614 -15.39 29.49 5.41
N SER A 615 -15.63 28.24 5.76
CA SER A 615 -15.53 27.79 7.16
C SER A 615 -14.14 27.20 7.36
N PHE A 616 -13.51 27.46 8.50
CA PHE A 616 -12.20 26.93 8.83
C PHE A 616 -12.12 26.46 10.29
N ILE A 617 -11.25 25.51 10.56
CA ILE A 617 -10.87 25.02 11.89
C ILE A 617 -9.36 25.17 12.00
N THR A 618 -8.88 25.93 12.98
CA THR A 618 -7.43 25.99 13.27
C THR A 618 -6.98 24.65 13.84
N LEU A 619 -5.86 24.11 13.37
CA LEU A 619 -5.40 22.76 13.75
C LEU A 619 -5.09 22.64 15.25
N GLN A 620 -4.73 23.73 15.92
CA GLN A 620 -4.54 23.79 17.38
C GLN A 620 -5.83 23.48 18.15
N LYS A 621 -7.00 23.79 17.57
CA LYS A 621 -8.30 23.51 18.19
C LYS A 621 -8.74 22.05 18.00
N ILE A 622 -8.07 21.28 17.14
CA ILE A 622 -8.41 19.88 16.90
C ILE A 622 -7.89 19.04 18.07
N ARG A 623 -8.82 18.35 18.74
CA ARG A 623 -8.57 17.51 19.92
C ARG A 623 -8.39 16.04 19.57
N ALA A 624 -9.05 15.56 18.51
CA ALA A 624 -8.91 14.19 18.01
C ALA A 624 -9.38 14.08 16.55
N VAL A 625 -8.80 13.13 15.80
CA VAL A 625 -9.18 12.77 14.42
C VAL A 625 -9.21 11.26 14.30
N GLU A 626 -10.40 10.68 14.19
CA GLU A 626 -10.61 9.23 14.34
C GLU A 626 -11.61 8.64 13.34
N LYS A 627 -11.55 7.31 13.16
CA LYS A 627 -12.54 6.57 12.37
C LYS A 627 -13.84 6.44 13.17
N VAL A 628 -14.97 6.39 12.47
CA VAL A 628 -16.29 6.17 13.05
C VAL A 628 -16.69 4.71 12.84
N GLU A 629 -17.36 4.12 13.82
CA GLU A 629 -17.89 2.77 13.71
C GLU A 629 -18.93 2.68 12.58
N GLU A 630 -18.78 1.68 11.69
CA GLU A 630 -19.61 1.48 10.49
C GLU A 630 -21.12 1.52 10.78
N LYS A 631 -21.54 0.96 11.92
CA LYS A 631 -22.93 0.89 12.39
C LYS A 631 -23.56 2.27 12.64
N SER A 632 -22.75 3.33 12.75
CA SER A 632 -23.22 4.69 13.04
C SER A 632 -23.92 5.36 11.84
N PHE A 633 -23.37 5.18 10.63
CA PHE A 633 -23.86 5.82 9.41
C PHE A 633 -24.19 4.82 8.28
N GLY A 634 -23.97 3.52 8.49
CA GLY A 634 -24.17 2.49 7.44
C GLY A 634 -23.09 2.53 6.34
N SER A 635 -21.94 3.14 6.63
CA SER A 635 -20.77 3.21 5.75
C SER A 635 -19.51 3.07 6.60
N SER A 636 -18.57 2.25 6.14
CA SER A 636 -17.28 2.02 6.79
C SER A 636 -16.25 3.12 6.51
N ASN A 637 -16.58 4.08 5.63
CA ASN A 637 -15.67 5.11 5.12
C ASN A 637 -15.92 6.49 5.77
N VAL A 638 -16.23 6.53 7.06
CA VAL A 638 -16.52 7.77 7.79
C VAL A 638 -15.46 8.04 8.85
N MET A 639 -14.95 9.28 8.89
CA MET A 639 -14.10 9.80 9.96
C MET A 639 -14.79 10.93 10.72
N GLN A 640 -14.29 11.20 11.92
CA GLN A 640 -14.71 12.31 12.78
C GLN A 640 -13.51 13.19 13.15
N ILE A 641 -13.75 14.50 13.17
CA ILE A 641 -12.83 15.52 13.67
C ILE A 641 -13.50 16.13 14.89
N ILE A 642 -12.87 16.00 16.05
CA ILE A 642 -13.32 16.60 17.31
C ILE A 642 -12.50 17.86 17.54
N SER A 643 -13.15 19.02 17.65
CA SER A 643 -12.50 20.31 17.86
C SER A 643 -13.12 21.06 19.04
N SER A 644 -12.31 21.83 19.77
CA SER A 644 -12.81 22.72 20.83
C SER A 644 -13.18 24.10 20.30
N GLU A 645 -14.32 24.60 20.72
CA GLU A 645 -14.78 25.97 20.51
C GLU A 645 -14.15 26.96 21.51
N ASP A 646 -14.28 28.26 21.26
CA ASP A 646 -13.72 29.33 22.12
C ASP A 646 -14.33 29.34 23.53
N ASN A 647 -15.48 28.69 23.72
CA ASN A 647 -16.15 28.51 25.01
C ASN A 647 -15.78 27.20 25.72
N GLY A 648 -14.83 26.42 25.18
CA GLY A 648 -14.39 25.13 25.74
C GLY A 648 -15.30 23.93 25.41
N GLN A 649 -16.41 24.12 24.69
CA GLN A 649 -17.27 23.01 24.27
C GLN A 649 -16.66 22.26 23.07
N LEU A 650 -16.87 20.93 23.02
CA LEU A 650 -16.42 20.10 21.92
C LEU A 650 -17.47 20.05 20.80
N GLU A 651 -17.03 20.29 19.56
CA GLU A 651 -17.80 20.07 18.33
C GLU A 651 -17.23 18.87 17.58
N THR A 652 -18.11 18.04 16.99
CA THR A 652 -17.70 16.92 16.13
C THR A 652 -18.16 17.16 14.70
N LEU A 653 -17.22 17.05 13.76
CA LEU A 653 -17.46 17.10 12.33
C LEU A 653 -17.27 15.69 11.75
N TYR A 654 -18.31 15.16 11.10
CA TYR A 654 -18.24 13.87 10.42
C TYR A 654 -17.97 14.06 8.92
N LEU A 655 -16.99 13.32 8.39
CA LEU A 655 -16.60 13.36 6.98
C LEU A 655 -16.72 11.96 6.38
N MET A 656 -17.54 11.82 5.35
CA MET A 656 -17.72 10.59 4.58
C MET A 656 -16.86 10.65 3.31
N CYS A 657 -16.06 9.62 3.11
CA CYS A 657 -15.18 9.40 1.97
C CYS A 657 -15.77 8.35 1.02
N LYS A 658 -15.37 8.37 -0.24
CA LYS A 658 -15.88 7.45 -1.28
C LYS A 658 -15.32 6.04 -1.13
N SER A 659 -14.11 5.92 -0.61
CA SER A 659 -13.40 4.65 -0.43
C SER A 659 -12.56 4.64 0.86
N VAL A 660 -12.19 3.45 1.30
CA VAL A 660 -11.28 3.23 2.44
C VAL A 660 -9.94 3.94 2.22
N ASN A 661 -9.47 3.99 0.98
CA ASN A 661 -8.21 4.64 0.64
C ASN A 661 -8.29 6.17 0.78
N GLU A 662 -9.38 6.78 0.32
CA GLU A 662 -9.60 8.22 0.49
C GLU A 662 -9.74 8.59 1.98
N LEU A 663 -10.45 7.76 2.75
CA LEU A 663 -10.56 7.88 4.21
C LEU A 663 -9.16 7.87 4.87
N ASN A 664 -8.35 6.86 4.57
CA ASN A 664 -7.03 6.69 5.17
C ASN A 664 -6.07 7.84 4.80
N GLN A 665 -6.13 8.32 3.55
CA GLN A 665 -5.34 9.48 3.12
C GLN A 665 -5.71 10.77 3.88
N TRP A 666 -7.01 11.00 4.11
CA TRP A 666 -7.48 12.18 4.85
C TRP A 666 -7.18 12.11 6.34
N LEU A 667 -7.42 10.96 6.97
CA LEU A 667 -7.03 10.70 8.36
C LEU A 667 -5.55 10.98 8.59
N SER A 668 -4.69 10.50 7.68
CA SER A 668 -3.25 10.72 7.77
C SER A 668 -2.88 12.19 7.64
N ALA A 669 -3.36 12.86 6.60
CA ALA A 669 -3.02 14.26 6.35
C ALA A 669 -3.38 15.14 7.57
N LEU A 670 -4.56 14.94 8.15
CA LEU A 670 -5.02 15.65 9.34
C LEU A 670 -4.21 15.33 10.60
N ARG A 671 -3.94 14.04 10.87
CA ARG A 671 -3.17 13.64 12.07
C ARG A 671 -1.75 14.18 12.03
N LYS A 672 -1.08 14.18 10.86
CA LYS A 672 0.24 14.80 10.69
C LYS A 672 0.21 16.29 10.92
N ALA A 673 -0.78 16.98 10.37
CA ALA A 673 -0.92 18.41 10.53
C ALA A 673 -1.13 18.78 12.02
N CYS A 674 -1.72 17.87 12.80
CA CYS A 674 -1.94 18.02 14.25
C CYS A 674 -0.84 17.40 15.14
N ILE A 675 0.26 16.86 14.61
CA ILE A 675 1.23 16.07 15.41
C ILE A 675 1.92 16.88 16.53
N HIS A 676 2.11 18.18 16.32
CA HIS A 676 2.70 19.09 17.30
C HIS A 676 1.66 19.68 18.27
N ASN A 677 0.39 19.25 18.18
CA ASN A 677 -0.65 19.71 19.07
C ASN A 677 -0.58 18.95 20.41
N THR A 678 -0.11 19.64 21.45
CA THR A 678 0.03 19.12 22.82
C THR A 678 -1.30 18.95 23.55
N GLU A 679 -2.38 19.41 22.93
CA GLU A 679 -3.65 19.71 23.58
C GLU A 679 -4.72 18.70 23.07
N THR A 680 -4.29 17.46 22.86
CA THR A 680 -5.09 16.35 22.32
C THR A 680 -5.78 15.54 23.42
N MET A 681 -6.96 15.00 23.13
CA MET A 681 -7.73 14.16 24.07
C MET A 681 -7.12 12.77 24.16
N SER A 682 -7.22 12.10 25.32
CA SER A 682 -6.71 10.74 25.55
C SER A 682 -7.68 9.60 25.20
N SER A 683 -8.96 9.93 25.04
CA SER A 683 -10.04 8.98 24.73
C SER A 683 -11.16 9.67 23.95
N TYR A 684 -11.90 8.90 23.15
CA TYR A 684 -13.01 9.37 22.31
C TYR A 684 -14.11 8.31 22.22
N HIS A 685 -15.27 8.69 21.67
CA HIS A 685 -16.35 7.77 21.34
C HIS A 685 -16.34 7.44 19.85
N PRO A 686 -16.15 6.17 19.43
CA PRO A 686 -16.21 5.76 18.03
C PRO A 686 -17.61 5.83 17.41
N GLY A 687 -18.63 5.84 18.26
CA GLY A 687 -20.04 5.89 17.89
C GLY A 687 -20.60 7.31 17.81
N ILE A 688 -21.90 7.39 17.52
CA ILE A 688 -22.66 8.65 17.52
C ILE A 688 -23.53 8.74 18.77
N TYR A 689 -23.68 9.94 19.31
CA TYR A 689 -24.61 10.18 20.41
C TYR A 689 -26.04 10.33 19.87
N LYS A 690 -26.88 9.31 20.07
CA LYS A 690 -28.23 9.22 19.51
C LYS A 690 -29.23 8.65 20.52
N GLY A 691 -30.37 9.35 20.68
CA GLY A 691 -31.45 8.92 21.58
C GLY A 691 -31.04 8.89 23.05
N ASP A 692 -30.39 9.96 23.50
CA ASP A 692 -29.87 10.14 24.87
C ASP A 692 -28.88 9.07 25.34
N LYS A 693 -28.15 8.47 24.40
CA LYS A 693 -27.04 7.55 24.67
C LYS A 693 -26.03 7.50 23.53
N TRP A 694 -24.81 7.10 23.82
CA TRP A 694 -23.79 6.77 22.82
C TRP A 694 -24.09 5.42 22.14
N SER A 695 -23.91 5.33 20.82
CA SER A 695 -24.11 4.06 20.10
C SER A 695 -23.01 3.03 20.39
N CYS A 696 -21.81 3.47 20.75
CA CYS A 696 -20.66 2.61 21.02
C CYS A 696 -20.67 1.98 22.43
N CYS A 697 -20.93 2.78 23.48
CA CYS A 697 -20.82 2.34 24.87
C CYS A 697 -22.11 2.48 25.69
N HIS A 698 -23.18 3.00 25.07
CA HIS A 698 -24.49 3.23 25.69
C HIS A 698 -24.50 4.14 26.92
N GLN A 699 -23.42 4.89 27.16
CA GLN A 699 -23.39 5.95 28.17
C GLN A 699 -24.42 7.03 27.82
N LYS A 700 -25.16 7.48 28.85
CA LYS A 700 -26.24 8.47 28.71
C LYS A 700 -25.77 9.93 28.80
N ASP A 701 -24.58 10.16 29.34
CA ASP A 701 -24.02 11.50 29.37
C ASP A 701 -23.24 11.78 28.08
N LYS A 702 -23.61 12.86 27.40
CA LYS A 702 -22.94 13.33 26.17
C LYS A 702 -21.51 13.81 26.44
N THR A 703 -21.22 14.25 27.66
CA THR A 703 -19.88 14.73 28.06
C THR A 703 -19.02 13.66 28.71
N ALA A 704 -19.49 12.41 28.76
CA ALA A 704 -18.75 11.32 29.36
C ALA A 704 -17.44 11.03 28.61
N VAL A 705 -16.42 10.59 29.37
CA VAL A 705 -15.10 10.19 28.87
C VAL A 705 -15.26 9.12 27.78
N GLY A 706 -14.46 9.24 26.72
CA GLY A 706 -14.50 8.35 25.57
C GLY A 706 -14.32 6.88 25.95
N CYS A 707 -15.06 5.99 25.29
CA CYS A 707 -14.95 4.56 25.51
C CYS A 707 -13.80 3.88 24.75
N ASP A 708 -13.11 4.62 23.88
CA ASP A 708 -11.97 4.14 23.11
C ASP A 708 -10.79 5.13 23.22
N LYS A 709 -9.56 4.66 22.99
CA LYS A 709 -8.34 5.47 23.10
C LYS A 709 -8.07 6.24 21.81
N THR A 710 -7.81 7.54 21.94
CA THR A 710 -7.36 8.36 20.81
C THR A 710 -5.95 7.97 20.38
N ARG A 711 -5.72 7.99 19.08
CA ARG A 711 -4.44 7.68 18.45
C ARG A 711 -3.71 9.00 18.22
N HIS A 712 -2.80 9.36 19.14
CA HIS A 712 -2.06 10.64 19.13
C HIS A 712 -0.91 10.67 18.12
N GLY A 713 -0.62 9.51 17.52
CA GLY A 713 0.29 9.37 16.41
C GLY A 713 -0.34 8.47 15.36
N VAL A 714 0.21 8.50 14.15
CA VAL A 714 0.00 7.42 13.20
C VAL A 714 0.49 6.14 13.88
N THR A 715 -0.41 5.29 14.36
CA THR A 715 -0.04 3.91 14.63
C THR A 715 0.41 3.33 13.30
N LEU A 716 1.68 2.92 13.24
CA LEU A 716 2.37 2.32 12.08
C LEU A 716 1.68 1.07 11.51
N GLN A 717 0.57 0.66 12.12
CA GLN A 717 -0.25 -0.47 11.74
C GLN A 717 -1.13 -0.21 10.51
N GLU A 718 -1.46 1.06 10.18
CA GLU A 718 -2.49 1.36 9.19
C GLU A 718 -2.10 2.37 8.08
N TRP A 719 -0.86 2.90 8.07
CA TRP A 719 -0.51 3.88 7.03
C TRP A 719 0.99 4.00 6.70
N ASN A 720 1.27 4.17 5.40
CA ASN A 720 2.56 4.48 4.81
C ASN A 720 2.59 5.97 4.41
N ASP A 721 3.55 6.71 4.96
CA ASP A 721 3.85 8.05 4.47
C ASP A 721 4.52 7.96 3.12
N PRO A 722 4.00 8.62 2.06
CA PRO A 722 4.71 8.67 0.79
C PRO A 722 6.07 9.38 0.91
N LEU A 723 6.28 10.24 1.92
CA LEU A 723 7.51 10.99 2.16
C LEU A 723 7.83 11.05 3.67
N ASP A 724 8.33 9.95 4.24
CA ASP A 724 8.85 9.93 5.61
C ASP A 724 10.39 10.01 5.58
N PRO A 725 10.98 11.19 5.83
CA PRO A 725 12.42 11.38 5.66
C PRO A 725 13.27 10.46 6.55
N ASP A 726 12.77 10.08 7.73
CA ASP A 726 13.48 9.19 8.64
C ASP A 726 13.44 7.74 8.12
N LEU A 727 12.29 7.28 7.64
CA LEU A 727 12.19 5.97 6.99
C LEU A 727 13.04 5.93 5.72
N GLU A 728 12.95 6.93 4.85
CA GLU A 728 13.69 6.90 3.59
C GLU A 728 15.20 6.93 3.85
N SER A 729 15.64 7.69 4.86
CA SER A 729 17.03 7.69 5.32
C SER A 729 17.46 6.35 5.89
N GLN A 730 16.60 5.69 6.67
CA GLN A 730 16.85 4.33 7.19
C GLN A 730 16.99 3.30 6.05
N LEU A 731 16.12 3.36 5.04
CA LEU A 731 16.15 2.44 3.92
C LEU A 731 17.39 2.66 3.02
N ILE A 732 17.79 3.93 2.83
CA ILE A 732 19.03 4.28 2.14
C ILE A 732 20.25 3.81 2.94
N PHE A 733 20.29 4.05 4.25
CA PHE A 733 21.34 3.57 5.14
C PHE A 733 21.52 2.04 5.01
N ARG A 734 20.42 1.27 5.09
CA ARG A 734 20.45 -0.18 4.94
C ARG A 734 21.03 -0.60 3.60
N HIS A 735 20.59 0.04 2.50
CA HIS A 735 21.13 -0.26 1.18
C HIS A 735 22.64 -0.01 1.13
N LEU A 736 23.09 1.16 1.58
CA LEU A 736 24.51 1.54 1.60
C LEU A 736 25.34 0.57 2.45
N MET A 737 24.80 0.09 3.58
CA MET A 737 25.45 -0.95 4.37
C MET A 737 25.58 -2.27 3.62
N SER A 738 24.55 -2.68 2.86
CA SER A 738 24.57 -3.93 2.09
C SER A 738 25.59 -3.92 0.95
N VAL A 739 25.89 -2.75 0.37
CA VAL A 739 26.85 -2.58 -0.72
C VAL A 739 28.18 -1.96 -0.27
N GLN A 740 28.39 -1.78 1.04
CA GLN A 740 29.53 -1.03 1.59
C GLN A 740 30.88 -1.56 1.10
N GLN A 741 31.04 -2.89 1.05
CA GLN A 741 32.27 -3.51 0.57
C GLN A 741 32.52 -3.20 -0.92
N ALA A 742 31.52 -3.40 -1.76
CA ALA A 742 31.62 -3.09 -3.20
C ALA A 742 31.91 -1.60 -3.44
N MET A 743 31.33 -0.70 -2.63
CA MET A 743 31.63 0.73 -2.67
C MET A 743 33.09 1.03 -2.32
N ARG A 744 33.65 0.37 -1.30
CA ARG A 744 35.07 0.52 -0.93
C ARG A 744 36.01 0.05 -2.04
N GLU A 745 35.72 -1.11 -2.63
CA GLU A 745 36.51 -1.67 -3.73
C GLU A 745 36.48 -0.74 -4.95
N LYS A 746 35.30 -0.30 -5.39
CA LYS A 746 35.14 0.63 -6.52
C LYS A 746 35.80 1.99 -6.27
N HIS A 747 35.66 2.52 -5.06
CA HIS A 747 36.33 3.75 -4.68
C HIS A 747 37.86 3.60 -4.71
N HIS A 748 38.38 2.46 -4.27
CA HIS A 748 39.82 2.18 -4.31
C HIS A 748 40.35 2.01 -5.74
N GLU A 749 39.63 1.29 -6.61
CA GLU A 749 39.96 1.16 -8.04
C GLU A 749 40.07 2.53 -8.71
N ARG A 750 39.14 3.45 -8.43
CA ARG A 750 39.16 4.81 -8.99
C ARG A 750 40.36 5.61 -8.50
N ILE A 751 40.67 5.57 -7.21
CA ILE A 751 41.87 6.22 -6.66
C ILE A 751 43.13 5.71 -7.35
N GLN A 752 43.21 4.41 -7.65
CA GLN A 752 44.35 3.85 -8.37
C GLN A 752 44.41 4.33 -9.83
N GLN A 753 43.26 4.39 -10.52
CA GLN A 753 43.17 4.88 -11.90
C GLN A 753 43.51 6.37 -12.03
N GLU A 754 43.08 7.20 -11.08
CA GLU A 754 43.40 8.63 -11.05
C GLU A 754 44.90 8.86 -10.79
N LYS A 755 45.50 8.10 -9.86
CA LYS A 755 46.96 8.13 -9.61
C LYS A 755 47.81 7.69 -10.79
N SER A 756 47.26 6.87 -11.69
CA SER A 756 47.94 6.49 -12.94
C SER A 756 47.82 7.53 -14.06
N ASN A 757 46.84 8.44 -13.97
CA ASN A 757 46.49 9.36 -15.06
C ASN A 757 46.92 10.82 -14.84
N ASP A 758 47.22 11.28 -13.62
CA ASP A 758 47.55 12.69 -13.36
C ASP A 758 48.92 12.87 -12.67
N GLN A 759 49.90 13.43 -13.38
CA GLN A 759 51.09 14.05 -12.78
C GLN A 759 50.76 15.50 -12.45
N GLY A 760 50.22 15.72 -11.24
CA GLY A 760 50.20 17.01 -10.59
C GLY A 760 49.03 17.93 -10.96
N SER A 761 47.94 17.82 -10.21
CA SER A 761 47.08 18.98 -9.94
C SER A 761 46.48 18.92 -8.53
N THR A 762 46.59 20.03 -7.80
CA THR A 762 46.09 20.28 -6.45
C THR A 762 44.55 20.35 -6.40
N SER A 763 43.89 19.24 -6.74
CA SER A 763 42.47 18.96 -6.47
C SER A 763 42.32 17.68 -5.59
N GLU A 764 43.43 17.10 -5.14
CA GLU A 764 43.48 15.81 -4.45
C GLU A 764 42.88 15.82 -3.02
N LEU A 765 42.81 16.99 -2.36
CA LEU A 765 42.42 17.09 -0.93
C LEU A 765 40.91 17.17 -0.67
N GLU A 766 40.10 17.66 -1.61
CA GLU A 766 38.64 17.77 -1.40
C GLU A 766 37.87 16.51 -1.82
N LYS A 767 38.32 15.80 -2.87
CA LYS A 767 37.69 14.55 -3.35
C LYS A 767 37.88 13.38 -2.38
N GLN A 768 38.96 13.40 -1.60
CA GLN A 768 39.27 12.43 -0.55
C GLN A 768 38.27 12.45 0.64
N ASP A 769 37.49 13.52 0.78
CA ASP A 769 36.68 13.79 1.97
C ASP A 769 35.29 13.10 1.94
N VAL A 770 34.59 13.07 0.81
CA VAL A 770 33.15 12.73 0.78
C VAL A 770 32.88 11.23 1.02
N ALA A 771 33.57 10.33 0.32
CA ALA A 771 33.39 8.89 0.51
C ALA A 771 33.88 8.43 1.90
N THR A 772 34.97 9.01 2.38
CA THR A 772 35.50 8.76 3.73
C THR A 772 34.51 9.21 4.80
N ARG A 773 33.91 10.40 4.63
CA ARG A 773 32.82 10.90 5.49
C ARG A 773 31.59 10.02 5.44
N LEU A 774 31.22 9.49 4.26
CA LEU A 774 30.11 8.54 4.15
C LEU A 774 30.38 7.30 5.02
N PHE A 775 31.53 6.66 4.89
CA PHE A 775 31.84 5.45 5.65
C PHE A 775 31.85 5.70 7.16
N LYS A 776 32.28 6.90 7.60
CA LYS A 776 32.19 7.31 9.00
C LYS A 776 30.74 7.46 9.46
N VAL A 777 29.91 8.17 8.70
CA VAL A 777 28.48 8.34 9.03
C VAL A 777 27.74 7.00 9.08
N LEU A 778 28.06 6.08 8.16
CA LEU A 778 27.50 4.72 8.18
C LEU A 778 27.91 3.95 9.45
N GLN A 779 29.15 4.10 9.89
CA GLN A 779 29.62 3.49 11.14
C GLN A 779 28.91 4.09 12.37
N ASP A 780 28.80 5.41 12.47
CA ASP A 780 28.11 6.09 13.58
C ASP A 780 26.64 5.65 13.68
N LEU A 781 25.94 5.52 12.53
CA LEU A 781 24.57 5.02 12.46
C LEU A 781 24.47 3.54 12.88
N GLN A 782 25.42 2.71 12.47
CA GLN A 782 25.46 1.30 12.87
C GLN A 782 25.65 1.15 14.39
N GLU A 783 26.52 1.96 15.00
CA GLU A 783 26.72 1.98 16.44
C GLU A 783 25.46 2.44 17.20
N ALA A 784 24.74 3.44 16.67
CA ALA A 784 23.48 3.91 17.24
C ALA A 784 22.39 2.82 17.21
N HIS A 785 22.24 2.11 16.09
CA HIS A 785 21.32 0.96 15.99
C HIS A 785 21.69 -0.15 16.97
N ALA A 786 22.97 -0.53 17.05
CA ALA A 786 23.43 -1.56 17.98
C ALA A 786 23.25 -1.17 19.45
N ALA A 787 23.32 0.13 19.79
CA ALA A 787 23.03 0.60 21.14
C ALA A 787 21.55 0.44 21.50
N VAL A 788 20.66 0.72 20.55
CA VAL A 788 19.21 0.56 20.71
C VAL A 788 18.84 -0.91 20.89
N GLU A 789 19.36 -1.81 20.05
CA GLU A 789 19.12 -3.25 20.17
C GLU A 789 19.59 -3.79 21.53
N ARG A 790 20.75 -3.37 22.01
CA ARG A 790 21.26 -3.74 23.34
C ARG A 790 20.35 -3.26 24.47
N ALA A 791 19.82 -2.04 24.36
CA ALA A 791 18.88 -1.48 25.33
C ALA A 791 17.51 -2.19 25.33
N GLU A 792 17.07 -2.72 24.19
CA GLU A 792 15.85 -3.53 24.11
C GLU A 792 16.07 -4.94 24.66
N GLN A 793 17.20 -5.56 24.35
CA GLN A 793 17.55 -6.87 24.90
C GLN A 793 17.69 -6.84 26.43
N SER A 794 18.18 -5.75 27.01
CA SER A 794 18.23 -5.59 28.47
C SER A 794 16.85 -5.40 29.09
N LYS A 795 15.94 -4.66 28.43
CA LYS A 795 14.53 -4.54 28.85
C LYS A 795 13.77 -5.87 28.78
N ASN A 796 13.95 -6.62 27.69
CA ASN A 796 13.33 -7.93 27.52
C ASN A 796 13.91 -9.00 28.46
N LYS A 797 15.21 -8.92 28.79
CA LYS A 797 15.80 -9.78 29.83
C LYS A 797 15.19 -9.51 31.21
N ASN A 798 14.93 -8.25 31.57
CA ASN A 798 14.26 -7.94 32.83
C ASN A 798 12.81 -8.47 32.86
N PHE A 799 12.12 -8.48 31.71
CA PHE A 799 10.76 -9.05 31.60
C PHE A 799 10.73 -10.59 31.63
N LEU A 800 11.76 -11.25 31.07
CA LEU A 800 11.89 -12.72 31.09
C LEU A 800 12.41 -13.25 32.43
N LEU A 801 13.21 -12.48 33.16
CA LEU A 801 13.64 -12.84 34.52
C LEU A 801 12.51 -12.74 35.55
N GLU A 802 11.52 -11.85 35.36
CA GLU A 802 10.29 -11.80 36.18
C GLU A 802 9.30 -12.94 35.90
N LEU A 803 9.56 -13.77 34.88
CA LEU A 803 8.80 -15.01 34.59
C LEU A 803 9.65 -16.28 34.74
N GLN A 804 10.89 -16.16 35.24
CA GLN A 804 11.80 -17.29 35.48
C GLN A 804 12.35 -17.34 36.92
N THR A 805 11.77 -16.60 37.86
CA THR A 805 12.01 -16.82 39.29
C THR A 805 10.71 -17.01 40.04
#